data_AF-A0A345H740-F1
#
_entry.id   AF-A0A345H740-F1
#
_cell.length_a   1.000
_cell.length_b   1.000
_cell.length_c   1.000
_cell.angle_alpha   90.00
_cell.angle_beta   90.00
_cell.angle_gamma   90.00
#
_symmetry.space_group_name_H-M   'P 1'
#
loop_
_entity.id
_entity.type
_entity.pdbx_description
1 polymer ?
#
loop_
_entity_poly.entity_id
_entity_poly.type
_entity_poly.pdbx_seq_one_letter_code
_entity_poly.pdbx_strand_id
1 'polypeptide(L)'
;MDKITEIFCSIDDFCQEFVPFWHKNLLSNGKKRIRNTKMNLAEVMTIQVIFHLSGYKTFKEFYLGYVCKHLKNEFPTLVSYNRMVELKKESFMPLAIYLKVCGLANCTGISFIDSTPLRVCDKRRINQHKVFKNIAMRGQCSLGWFYGFKLHIITNDQGGIIDFMITKGNTDDRKPLRFKAFIKKLFGKLFGDKGYISKSLFTELFTSGIHLVTKLRKNMKTKLLTPMSDAYHLRKRAIIETIFDQLKNICQVEHSRHRSVANYFNKFIKQTRLNYIRSSQKIVDEIFETRPKLKKKLLDDKDVSKIIYSLRSEVWNKFLKDEINFNAEVMKNLHTIYTLAQSVTANERKKPQHIQIAGDGTEMIGNESLINRAKRKTISRAMLFSLADIAKDKGAAERAKSYWNAYYCCTTLTEHNKRLHTNYCKTRYCTICNAIRKADKIHTYYPVLKNWENPYFVTLTVKSVKADKLQRWIFGMKKAFRKINDRCRQRHHRGAKMRLIGIKSLECNFNPSKNTYNPHYHIIVPNRETALYLVQEWRKQWNRNGKFHCTRKAQHFRAVENLERDLIETIKYGTKVFTEPNPNDKKRIKKDMKIYARAMDNINAAMKGKRIFDRFGFNLPQQEEKEANVRTVENYKLWEFVSNATDWINTDTGECLTGYNMSIDLKYLLSECIDVEFQ
;
A
#
# COMPACT_ATOMS: atom_id res chain seq x y z
N MET A 1 1.53 -31.20 22.08
CA MET A 1 0.68 -31.65 20.96
C MET A 1 1.21 -31.02 19.70
N ASP A 2 1.36 -31.80 18.62
CA ASP A 2 1.59 -31.25 17.28
C ASP A 2 0.45 -30.26 16.94
N LYS A 3 0.73 -29.22 16.17
CA LYS A 3 -0.24 -28.18 15.80
C LYS A 3 -1.43 -28.76 15.04
N ILE A 4 -1.20 -29.81 14.24
CA ILE A 4 -2.27 -30.58 13.60
C ILE A 4 -3.13 -31.26 14.64
N THR A 5 -2.53 -31.89 15.66
CA THR A 5 -3.24 -32.52 16.78
C THR A 5 -4.02 -31.51 17.62
N GLU A 6 -3.48 -30.33 17.91
CA GLU A 6 -4.20 -29.29 18.67
C GLU A 6 -5.44 -28.78 17.91
N ILE A 7 -5.29 -28.53 16.60
CA ILE A 7 -6.40 -28.13 15.73
C ILE A 7 -7.42 -29.28 15.65
N PHE A 8 -6.94 -30.51 15.51
CA PHE A 8 -7.78 -31.70 15.47
C PHE A 8 -8.56 -31.85 16.77
N CYS A 9 -7.91 -31.89 17.94
CA CYS A 9 -8.58 -32.02 19.23
C CYS A 9 -9.61 -30.91 19.44
N SER A 10 -9.27 -29.64 19.21
CA SER A 10 -10.23 -28.55 19.36
C SER A 10 -11.44 -28.67 18.42
N ILE A 11 -11.24 -29.18 17.20
CA ILE A 11 -12.33 -29.44 16.25
C ILE A 11 -13.11 -30.69 16.64
N ASP A 12 -12.42 -31.71 17.14
CA ASP A 12 -12.98 -32.99 17.51
C ASP A 12 -13.86 -32.84 18.75
N ASP A 13 -13.40 -32.13 19.79
CA ASP A 13 -14.18 -31.76 20.97
C ASP A 13 -15.48 -31.06 20.55
N PHE A 14 -15.39 -30.09 19.64
CA PHE A 14 -16.57 -29.44 19.07
C PHE A 14 -17.47 -30.43 18.30
N CYS A 15 -16.90 -31.32 17.48
CA CYS A 15 -17.68 -32.29 16.70
C CYS A 15 -18.39 -33.31 17.61
N GLN A 16 -17.76 -33.74 18.69
CA GLN A 16 -18.32 -34.67 19.66
C GLN A 16 -19.58 -34.09 20.32
N GLU A 17 -19.61 -32.78 20.60
CA GLU A 17 -20.80 -32.09 21.13
C GLU A 17 -21.82 -31.74 20.02
N PHE A 18 -21.34 -31.17 18.91
CA PHE A 18 -22.20 -30.57 17.88
C PHE A 18 -22.86 -31.61 16.97
N VAL A 19 -22.14 -32.65 16.53
CA VAL A 19 -22.63 -33.59 15.52
C VAL A 19 -23.83 -34.40 16.00
N PRO A 20 -23.86 -34.95 17.23
CA PRO A 20 -25.04 -35.65 17.75
C PRO A 20 -26.27 -34.73 17.84
N PHE A 21 -26.08 -33.50 18.33
CA PHE A 21 -27.13 -32.50 18.38
C PHE A 21 -27.63 -32.12 16.98
N TRP A 22 -26.72 -31.94 16.02
CA TRP A 22 -27.06 -31.58 14.66
C TRP A 22 -27.87 -32.67 13.98
N HIS A 23 -27.45 -33.93 14.06
CA HIS A 23 -28.17 -35.06 13.47
C HIS A 23 -29.56 -35.29 14.06
N LYS A 24 -29.74 -35.06 15.37
CA LYS A 24 -31.05 -35.17 16.04
C LYS A 24 -32.07 -34.13 15.56
N ASN A 25 -31.61 -32.97 15.10
CA ASN A 25 -32.46 -31.84 14.71
C ASN A 25 -32.63 -31.68 13.19
N LEU A 26 -32.12 -32.62 12.39
CA LEU A 26 -32.34 -32.62 10.94
C LEU A 26 -33.74 -33.19 10.62
N LEU A 27 -34.52 -32.45 9.82
CA LEU A 27 -35.79 -32.94 9.30
C LEU A 27 -35.55 -34.16 8.39
N SER A 28 -36.25 -35.27 8.69
CA SER A 28 -36.13 -36.53 7.97
C SER A 28 -36.83 -36.45 6.60
N ASN A 29 -36.12 -35.97 5.58
CA ASN A 29 -36.58 -36.07 4.20
C ASN A 29 -36.38 -37.49 3.65
N GLY A 30 -37.26 -38.41 4.06
CA GLY A 30 -37.36 -39.77 3.51
C GLY A 30 -36.14 -40.67 3.72
N LYS A 31 -36.27 -41.95 3.35
CA LYS A 31 -35.25 -43.00 3.50
C LYS A 31 -34.01 -42.74 2.64
N LYS A 32 -33.13 -41.83 3.08
CA LYS A 32 -31.74 -41.78 2.60
C LYS A 32 -30.87 -42.65 3.50
N ARG A 33 -30.21 -43.64 2.89
CA ARG A 33 -29.24 -44.52 3.58
C ARG A 33 -28.07 -43.67 4.09
N ILE A 34 -27.98 -43.49 5.41
CA ILE A 34 -26.83 -42.85 6.07
C ILE A 34 -25.71 -43.90 6.06
N ARG A 35 -24.67 -43.68 5.24
CA ARG A 35 -23.48 -44.54 5.20
C ARG A 35 -22.34 -43.84 5.94
N ASN A 36 -21.74 -44.53 6.91
CA ASN A 36 -20.56 -44.03 7.61
C ASN A 36 -19.41 -43.85 6.61
N THR A 37 -18.73 -42.71 6.70
CA THR A 37 -17.59 -42.37 5.85
C THR A 37 -16.31 -42.86 6.50
N LYS A 38 -15.33 -43.30 5.70
CA LYS A 38 -14.03 -43.77 6.22
C LYS A 38 -13.25 -42.70 6.99
N MET A 39 -13.40 -41.44 6.57
CA MET A 39 -12.82 -40.28 7.23
C MET A 39 -13.92 -39.55 8.01
N ASN A 40 -13.63 -39.17 9.25
CA ASN A 40 -14.56 -38.49 10.13
C ASN A 40 -14.63 -36.98 9.82
N LEU A 41 -15.67 -36.30 10.33
CA LEU A 41 -15.90 -34.88 10.06
C LEU A 41 -14.78 -33.99 10.62
N ALA A 42 -14.23 -34.32 11.79
CA ALA A 42 -13.17 -33.57 12.44
C ALA A 42 -11.87 -33.59 11.62
N GLU A 43 -11.51 -34.74 11.04
CA GLU A 43 -10.38 -34.91 10.12
C GLU A 43 -10.58 -34.08 8.86
N VAL A 44 -11.78 -34.14 8.26
CA VAL A 44 -12.14 -33.35 7.07
C VAL A 44 -12.03 -31.86 7.34
N MET A 45 -12.52 -31.41 8.50
CA MET A 45 -12.41 -30.01 8.94
C MET A 45 -10.96 -29.62 9.20
N THR A 46 -10.17 -30.48 9.84
CA THR A 46 -8.76 -30.24 10.18
C THR A 46 -7.87 -30.12 8.95
N ILE A 47 -7.95 -31.07 8.00
CA ILE A 47 -7.20 -31.03 6.73
C ILE A 47 -7.47 -29.74 5.98
N GLN A 48 -8.73 -29.30 5.98
CA GLN A 48 -9.07 -28.04 5.36
C GLN A 48 -8.46 -26.84 6.11
N VAL A 49 -8.31 -26.85 7.45
CA VAL A 49 -7.62 -25.77 8.21
C VAL A 49 -6.18 -25.71 7.74
N ILE A 50 -5.52 -26.86 7.73
CA ILE A 50 -4.11 -27.00 7.37
C ILE A 50 -3.86 -26.54 5.94
N PHE A 51 -4.79 -26.76 5.01
CA PHE A 51 -4.67 -26.22 3.66
C PHE A 51 -4.42 -24.70 3.64
N HIS A 52 -5.10 -23.94 4.49
CA HIS A 52 -4.92 -22.50 4.55
C HIS A 52 -3.67 -22.07 5.34
N LEU A 53 -3.21 -22.92 6.28
CA LEU A 53 -1.90 -22.79 6.93
C LEU A 53 -0.74 -22.98 5.97
N SER A 54 -0.93 -23.88 5.01
CA SER A 54 0.15 -24.41 4.18
C SER A 54 0.64 -23.44 3.09
N GLY A 55 -0.08 -22.36 2.81
CA GLY A 55 0.24 -21.42 1.73
C GLY A 55 0.00 -21.95 0.31
N TYR A 56 -0.49 -23.19 0.15
CA TYR A 56 -0.79 -23.78 -1.17
C TYR A 56 -1.94 -23.04 -1.87
N LYS A 57 -1.76 -22.77 -3.17
CA LYS A 57 -2.75 -22.03 -3.98
C LYS A 57 -3.94 -22.89 -4.39
N THR A 58 -3.76 -24.20 -4.54
CA THR A 58 -4.83 -25.12 -4.95
C THR A 58 -5.00 -26.26 -3.95
N PHE A 59 -6.25 -26.57 -3.61
CA PHE A 59 -6.56 -27.64 -2.68
C PHE A 59 -6.20 -29.03 -3.24
N LYS A 60 -6.20 -29.17 -4.57
CA LYS A 60 -5.82 -30.43 -5.24
C LYS A 60 -4.34 -30.73 -5.06
N GLU A 61 -3.47 -29.76 -5.33
CA GLU A 61 -2.03 -29.90 -5.13
C GLU A 61 -1.69 -30.13 -3.67
N PHE A 62 -2.32 -29.39 -2.76
CA PHE A 62 -2.15 -29.60 -1.32
C PHE A 62 -2.57 -31.02 -0.89
N TYR A 63 -3.76 -31.46 -1.28
CA TYR A 63 -4.28 -32.74 -0.82
C TYR A 63 -3.48 -33.92 -1.39
N LEU A 64 -3.27 -33.95 -2.72
CA LEU A 64 -2.58 -35.06 -3.38
C LEU A 64 -1.05 -35.01 -3.20
N GLY A 65 -0.49 -33.79 -3.18
CA GLY A 65 0.95 -33.57 -3.12
C GLY A 65 1.51 -33.55 -1.71
N TYR A 66 0.73 -33.10 -0.73
CA TYR A 66 1.19 -32.98 0.66
C TYR A 66 0.47 -33.93 1.60
N VAL A 67 -0.85 -33.82 1.75
CA VAL A 67 -1.62 -34.62 2.73
C VAL A 67 -1.50 -36.13 2.46
N CYS A 68 -1.74 -36.55 1.21
CA CYS A 68 -1.65 -37.94 0.80
C CYS A 68 -0.24 -38.53 0.81
N LYS A 69 0.81 -37.71 0.91
CA LYS A 69 2.19 -38.19 0.89
C LYS A 69 2.85 -38.13 2.26
N HIS A 70 2.59 -37.08 3.01
CA HIS A 70 3.31 -36.74 4.24
C HIS A 70 2.46 -36.81 5.50
N LEU A 71 1.13 -36.78 5.40
CA LEU A 71 0.23 -36.78 6.57
C LEU A 71 -0.59 -38.08 6.70
N LYS A 72 -0.06 -39.21 6.19
CA LYS A 72 -0.76 -40.50 6.26
C LYS A 72 -0.81 -41.06 7.68
N ASN A 73 0.17 -40.76 8.52
CA ASN A 73 0.23 -41.26 9.89
C ASN A 73 -0.80 -40.54 10.77
N GLU A 74 -0.99 -39.26 10.52
CA GLU A 74 -1.91 -38.36 11.21
C GLU A 74 -3.36 -38.55 10.71
N PHE A 75 -3.53 -38.94 9.45
CA PHE A 75 -4.82 -39.24 8.83
C PHE A 75 -4.77 -40.62 8.14
N PRO A 76 -4.89 -41.74 8.87
CA PRO A 76 -4.71 -43.08 8.30
C PRO A 76 -5.79 -43.48 7.28
N THR A 77 -6.95 -42.83 7.33
CA THR A 77 -8.13 -43.19 6.52
C THR A 77 -8.42 -42.19 5.38
N LEU A 78 -7.37 -41.65 4.75
CA LEU A 78 -7.51 -40.73 3.60
C LEU A 78 -8.42 -41.31 2.51
N VAL A 79 -9.24 -40.43 1.93
CA VAL A 79 -10.17 -40.75 0.84
C VAL A 79 -9.65 -40.25 -0.51
N SER A 80 -10.26 -40.68 -1.61
CA SER A 80 -9.93 -40.14 -2.92
C SER A 80 -10.21 -38.63 -2.98
N TYR A 81 -9.48 -37.89 -3.81
CA TYR A 81 -9.66 -36.44 -3.93
C TYR A 81 -11.12 -36.04 -4.25
N ASN A 82 -11.79 -36.78 -5.13
CA ASN A 82 -13.19 -36.53 -5.47
C ASN A 82 -14.09 -36.68 -4.24
N ARG A 83 -13.87 -37.74 -3.45
CA ARG A 83 -14.61 -37.95 -2.20
C ARG A 83 -14.31 -36.86 -1.16
N MET A 84 -13.06 -36.42 -1.04
CA MET A 84 -12.68 -35.30 -0.17
C MET A 84 -13.39 -34.00 -0.55
N VAL A 85 -13.59 -33.74 -1.84
CA VAL A 85 -14.34 -32.56 -2.33
C VAL A 85 -15.83 -32.63 -1.97
N GLU A 86 -16.41 -33.84 -1.92
CA GLU A 86 -17.79 -34.04 -1.44
C GLU A 86 -17.89 -33.79 0.06
N LEU A 87 -17.04 -34.43 0.86
CA LEU A 87 -17.02 -34.29 2.33
C LEU A 87 -16.75 -32.83 2.76
N LYS A 88 -15.90 -32.12 2.03
CA LYS A 88 -15.65 -30.69 2.23
C LYS A 88 -16.90 -29.83 2.10
N LYS A 89 -17.84 -30.19 1.22
CA LYS A 89 -19.11 -29.46 1.08
C LYS A 89 -20.00 -29.68 2.29
N GLU A 90 -20.04 -30.91 2.80
CA GLU A 90 -20.84 -31.30 3.96
C GLU A 90 -20.30 -30.69 5.25
N SER A 91 -18.97 -30.55 5.37
CA SER A 91 -18.33 -29.93 6.54
C SER A 91 -18.50 -28.42 6.65
N PHE A 92 -19.22 -27.79 5.72
CA PHE A 92 -19.33 -26.33 5.65
C PHE A 92 -20.04 -25.73 6.86
N MET A 93 -21.24 -26.21 7.14
CA MET A 93 -22.06 -25.71 8.25
C MET A 93 -21.39 -25.96 9.60
N PRO A 94 -20.89 -27.18 9.89
CA PRO A 94 -20.12 -27.45 11.11
C PRO A 94 -18.92 -26.50 11.30
N LEU A 95 -18.14 -26.26 10.24
CA LEU A 95 -16.98 -25.37 10.32
C LEU A 95 -17.38 -23.91 10.55
N ALA A 96 -18.48 -23.46 9.95
CA ALA A 96 -19.00 -22.11 10.17
C ALA A 96 -19.46 -21.90 11.62
N ILE A 97 -20.11 -22.90 12.20
CA ILE A 97 -20.60 -22.87 13.58
C ILE A 97 -19.44 -22.95 14.56
N TYR A 98 -18.50 -23.88 14.33
CA TYR A 98 -17.27 -23.98 15.11
C TYR A 98 -16.55 -22.64 15.24
N LEU A 99 -16.44 -21.88 14.15
CA LEU A 99 -15.78 -20.58 14.17
C LEU A 99 -16.57 -19.49 14.90
N LYS A 100 -17.91 -19.57 14.89
CA LYS A 100 -18.77 -18.64 15.63
C LYS A 100 -18.79 -18.93 17.13
N VAL A 101 -18.64 -20.20 17.52
CA VAL A 101 -18.73 -20.64 18.90
C VAL A 101 -17.36 -20.64 19.57
N CYS A 102 -16.35 -21.23 18.93
CA CYS A 102 -15.03 -21.50 19.51
C CYS A 102 -13.91 -20.59 18.96
N GLY A 103 -14.15 -19.85 17.88
CA GLY A 103 -13.12 -19.09 17.16
C GLY A 103 -13.15 -17.57 17.33
N LEU A 104 -14.11 -17.03 18.10
CA LEU A 104 -14.29 -15.59 18.29
C LEU A 104 -13.67 -15.13 19.61
N ALA A 105 -13.07 -13.94 19.59
CA ALA A 105 -12.52 -13.29 20.76
C ALA A 105 -13.60 -12.62 21.62
N ASN A 106 -13.24 -12.30 22.87
CA ASN A 106 -14.08 -11.52 23.77
C ASN A 106 -13.97 -10.01 23.48
N CYS A 107 -15.05 -9.28 23.78
CA CYS A 107 -15.04 -7.82 23.74
C CYS A 107 -14.32 -7.27 24.97
N THR A 108 -13.44 -6.28 24.77
CA THR A 108 -12.62 -5.64 25.79
C THR A 108 -13.18 -4.27 26.23
N GLY A 109 -14.34 -3.87 25.71
CA GLY A 109 -14.92 -2.53 25.88
C GLY A 109 -14.48 -1.50 24.82
N ILE A 110 -13.47 -1.82 24.01
CA ILE A 110 -13.05 -1.03 22.84
C ILE A 110 -13.07 -1.93 21.61
N SER A 111 -13.90 -1.59 20.63
CA SER A 111 -14.08 -2.39 19.43
C SER A 111 -14.03 -1.56 18.15
N PHE A 112 -13.58 -2.16 17.05
CA PHE A 112 -13.50 -1.56 15.73
C PHE A 112 -14.40 -2.30 14.76
N ILE A 113 -15.21 -1.58 13.99
CA ILE A 113 -16.01 -2.16 12.90
C ILE A 113 -15.64 -1.57 11.56
N ASP A 114 -15.50 -2.44 10.57
CA ASP A 114 -15.33 -2.04 9.20
C ASP A 114 -15.84 -3.13 8.24
N SER A 115 -16.00 -2.76 6.98
CA SER A 115 -16.43 -3.71 5.95
C SER A 115 -15.48 -3.73 4.76
N THR A 116 -15.34 -4.90 4.13
CA THR A 116 -14.53 -5.05 2.92
C THR A 116 -15.31 -5.79 1.83
N PRO A 117 -15.19 -5.39 0.55
CA PRO A 117 -15.84 -6.11 -0.53
C PRO A 117 -15.16 -7.46 -0.75
N LEU A 118 -15.97 -8.51 -0.92
CA LEU A 118 -15.53 -9.81 -1.39
C LEU A 118 -16.07 -10.04 -2.80
N ARG A 119 -15.18 -9.92 -3.80
CA ARG A 119 -15.55 -10.01 -5.22
C ARG A 119 -15.61 -11.47 -5.67
N VAL A 120 -16.72 -11.86 -6.28
CA VAL A 120 -16.89 -13.23 -6.80
C VAL A 120 -16.51 -13.36 -8.27
N CYS A 121 -16.49 -12.25 -9.02
CA CYS A 121 -16.01 -12.21 -10.41
C CYS A 121 -15.55 -10.80 -10.81
N ASP A 122 -14.88 -10.71 -11.96
CA ASP A 122 -14.61 -9.44 -12.61
C ASP A 122 -15.91 -8.76 -13.09
N LYS A 123 -15.93 -7.42 -13.12
CA LYS A 123 -17.10 -6.62 -13.52
C LYS A 123 -17.61 -6.96 -14.93
N ARG A 124 -16.71 -7.34 -15.84
CA ARG A 124 -17.05 -7.72 -17.23
C ARG A 124 -17.80 -9.04 -17.31
N ARG A 125 -17.65 -9.92 -16.31
CA ARG A 125 -18.19 -11.29 -16.30
C ARG A 125 -19.49 -11.43 -15.49
N ILE A 126 -20.04 -10.34 -14.97
CA ILE A 126 -21.23 -10.38 -14.10
C ILE A 126 -22.41 -11.07 -14.80
N ASN A 127 -22.69 -10.71 -16.05
CA ASN A 127 -23.84 -11.24 -16.79
C ASN A 127 -23.69 -12.74 -17.12
N GLN A 128 -22.45 -13.25 -17.12
CA GLN A 128 -22.12 -14.65 -17.39
C GLN A 128 -21.93 -15.47 -16.10
N HIS A 129 -21.98 -14.83 -14.92
CA HIS A 129 -21.68 -15.46 -13.65
C HIS A 129 -22.87 -16.32 -13.18
N LYS A 130 -22.69 -17.65 -13.16
CA LYS A 130 -23.77 -18.60 -12.82
C LYS A 130 -23.82 -18.94 -11.32
N VAL A 131 -22.67 -19.04 -10.65
CA VAL A 131 -22.55 -19.64 -9.30
C VAL A 131 -23.26 -18.81 -8.22
N PHE A 132 -23.15 -17.48 -8.27
CA PHE A 132 -23.77 -16.58 -7.30
C PHE A 132 -24.90 -15.70 -7.89
N LYS A 133 -25.46 -16.05 -9.07
CA LYS A 133 -26.38 -15.21 -9.85
C LYS A 133 -27.54 -14.61 -9.03
N ASN A 134 -28.09 -15.38 -8.08
CA ASN A 134 -29.26 -14.99 -7.28
C ASN A 134 -28.91 -14.61 -5.81
N ILE A 135 -27.63 -14.64 -5.44
CA ILE A 135 -27.17 -14.48 -4.05
C ILE A 135 -26.24 -13.27 -3.92
N ALA A 136 -25.29 -13.11 -4.85
CA ALA A 136 -24.42 -11.94 -4.90
C ALA A 136 -25.13 -10.76 -5.56
N MET A 137 -24.78 -9.54 -5.11
CA MET A 137 -25.34 -8.30 -5.64
C MET A 137 -24.24 -7.32 -6.02
N ARG A 138 -24.58 -6.35 -6.89
CA ARG A 138 -23.67 -5.27 -7.25
C ARG A 138 -23.56 -4.27 -6.09
N GLY A 139 -22.35 -4.10 -5.57
CA GLY A 139 -22.02 -3.15 -4.52
C GLY A 139 -21.09 -2.05 -5.00
N GLN A 140 -20.96 -0.99 -4.22
CA GLN A 140 -19.99 0.08 -4.45
C GLN A 140 -19.05 0.18 -3.25
N CYS A 141 -17.74 0.28 -3.51
CA CYS A 141 -16.73 0.60 -2.50
C CYS A 141 -15.85 1.78 -2.98
N SER A 142 -14.87 2.18 -2.18
CA SER A 142 -13.89 3.24 -2.51
C SER A 142 -13.10 2.98 -3.81
N LEU A 143 -12.92 1.70 -4.17
CA LEU A 143 -12.27 1.25 -5.40
C LEU A 143 -13.25 1.10 -6.60
N GLY A 144 -14.52 1.44 -6.41
CA GLY A 144 -15.58 1.43 -7.42
C GLY A 144 -16.58 0.27 -7.29
N TRP A 145 -17.39 0.06 -8.32
CA TRP A 145 -18.42 -0.99 -8.36
C TRP A 145 -17.81 -2.40 -8.30
N PHE A 146 -18.48 -3.34 -7.64
CA PHE A 146 -18.10 -4.75 -7.62
C PHE A 146 -19.34 -5.65 -7.63
N TYR A 147 -19.18 -6.93 -7.93
CA TYR A 147 -20.24 -7.93 -7.81
C TYR A 147 -19.79 -9.01 -6.83
N GLY A 148 -20.59 -9.25 -5.81
CA GLY A 148 -20.22 -10.17 -4.73
C GLY A 148 -20.90 -9.83 -3.42
N PHE A 149 -20.13 -9.94 -2.34
CA PHE A 149 -20.57 -9.78 -0.96
C PHE A 149 -19.78 -8.69 -0.25
N LYS A 150 -20.26 -8.26 0.92
CA LYS A 150 -19.51 -7.47 1.88
C LYS A 150 -19.27 -8.33 3.11
N LEU A 151 -18.03 -8.30 3.58
CA LEU A 151 -17.66 -8.87 4.85
C LEU A 151 -17.53 -7.75 5.87
N HIS A 152 -18.32 -7.85 6.93
CA HIS A 152 -18.30 -6.97 8.09
C HIS A 152 -17.56 -7.70 9.20
N ILE A 153 -16.58 -7.05 9.81
CA ILE A 153 -15.82 -7.61 10.93
C ILE A 153 -15.90 -6.62 12.08
N ILE A 154 -16.02 -7.15 13.29
CA ILE A 154 -15.81 -6.43 14.54
C ILE A 154 -14.61 -7.03 15.24
N THR A 155 -13.64 -6.20 15.59
CA THR A 155 -12.44 -6.62 16.32
C THR A 155 -12.34 -5.89 17.64
N ASN A 156 -11.73 -6.51 18.64
CA ASN A 156 -11.29 -5.79 19.82
C ASN A 156 -10.02 -4.97 19.50
N ASP A 157 -9.53 -4.22 20.48
CA ASP A 157 -8.33 -3.40 20.37
C ASP A 157 -7.00 -4.17 20.39
N GLN A 158 -7.05 -5.47 20.66
CA GLN A 158 -5.93 -6.41 20.55
C GLN A 158 -5.88 -7.14 19.20
N GLY A 159 -6.85 -6.87 18.29
CA GLY A 159 -6.92 -7.52 16.98
C GLY A 159 -7.62 -8.88 16.95
N GLY A 160 -8.20 -9.31 18.06
CA GLY A 160 -9.10 -10.47 18.11
C GLY A 160 -10.45 -10.18 17.47
N ILE A 161 -10.98 -11.10 16.66
CA ILE A 161 -12.27 -10.92 15.98
C ILE A 161 -13.40 -11.27 16.94
N ILE A 162 -14.17 -10.27 17.35
CA ILE A 162 -15.32 -10.44 18.25
C ILE A 162 -16.48 -11.05 17.51
N ASP A 163 -16.75 -10.57 16.28
CA ASP A 163 -17.76 -11.16 15.41
C ASP A 163 -17.54 -10.77 13.94
N PHE A 164 -18.14 -11.54 13.01
CA PHE A 164 -18.13 -11.23 11.58
C PHE A 164 -19.49 -11.55 10.92
N MET A 165 -19.83 -10.83 9.86
CA MET A 165 -21.07 -11.05 9.11
C MET A 165 -20.83 -10.86 7.61
N ILE A 166 -21.45 -11.69 6.80
CA ILE A 166 -21.43 -11.53 5.34
C ILE A 166 -22.80 -11.07 4.88
N THR A 167 -22.82 -10.00 4.10
CA THR A 167 -24.03 -9.48 3.48
C THR A 167 -23.87 -9.34 1.96
N LYS A 168 -24.98 -9.17 1.24
CA LYS A 168 -24.96 -8.94 -0.21
C LYS A 168 -24.20 -7.65 -0.52
N GLY A 169 -23.58 -7.57 -1.70
CA GLY A 169 -22.73 -6.43 -2.09
C GLY A 169 -23.41 -5.06 -2.01
N ASN A 170 -24.73 -4.99 -2.22
CA ASN A 170 -25.52 -3.75 -2.16
C ASN A 170 -26.03 -3.40 -0.75
N THR A 171 -25.78 -4.25 0.24
CA THR A 171 -26.25 -4.01 1.62
C THR A 171 -25.51 -2.82 2.22
N ASP A 172 -26.26 -1.93 2.88
CA ASP A 172 -25.72 -0.80 3.64
C ASP A 172 -24.92 -1.30 4.87
N ASP A 173 -23.76 -0.69 5.12
CA ASP A 173 -22.81 -1.12 6.16
C ASP A 173 -23.37 -0.96 7.57
N ARG A 174 -24.43 -0.16 7.74
CA ARG A 174 -25.13 0.04 9.01
C ARG A 174 -26.09 -1.10 9.37
N LYS A 175 -26.60 -1.83 8.37
CA LYS A 175 -27.60 -2.89 8.59
C LYS A 175 -27.09 -4.01 9.51
N PRO A 176 -25.85 -4.52 9.37
CA PRO A 176 -25.27 -5.50 10.29
C PRO A 176 -25.44 -5.16 11.78
N LEU A 177 -25.22 -3.90 12.15
CA LEU A 177 -25.28 -3.44 13.54
C LEU A 177 -26.69 -3.42 14.14
N ARG A 178 -27.73 -3.65 13.33
CA ARG A 178 -29.11 -3.79 13.81
C ARG A 178 -29.49 -5.22 14.16
N PHE A 179 -28.67 -6.20 13.81
CA PHE A 179 -28.92 -7.59 14.19
C PHE A 179 -28.41 -7.82 15.62
N LYS A 180 -29.34 -8.06 16.55
CA LYS A 180 -29.00 -8.32 17.97
C LYS A 180 -27.94 -9.41 18.14
N ALA A 181 -28.00 -10.47 17.34
CA ALA A 181 -27.01 -11.55 17.38
C ALA A 181 -25.57 -11.07 17.08
N PHE A 182 -25.40 -10.08 16.20
CA PHE A 182 -24.08 -9.56 15.79
C PHE A 182 -23.46 -8.60 16.79
N ILE A 183 -24.30 -7.96 17.61
CA ILE A 183 -23.87 -7.01 18.64
C ILE A 183 -23.96 -7.59 20.05
N LYS A 184 -24.44 -8.83 20.22
CA LYS A 184 -24.69 -9.46 21.53
C LYS A 184 -23.47 -9.47 22.45
N LYS A 185 -22.28 -9.66 21.88
CA LYS A 185 -21.01 -9.71 22.62
C LYS A 185 -20.39 -8.33 22.87
N LEU A 186 -20.95 -7.26 22.29
CA LEU A 186 -20.38 -5.92 22.33
C LEU A 186 -20.88 -5.13 23.52
N PHE A 187 -19.96 -4.42 24.16
CA PHE A 187 -20.24 -3.38 25.14
C PHE A 187 -19.16 -2.29 25.03
N GLY A 188 -19.42 -1.11 25.58
CA GLY A 188 -18.46 -0.01 25.57
C GLY A 188 -18.43 0.74 24.25
N LYS A 189 -17.24 1.12 23.75
CA LYS A 189 -17.08 1.98 22.57
C LYS A 189 -16.84 1.18 21.29
N LEU A 190 -17.63 1.48 20.27
CA LEU A 190 -17.50 0.90 18.92
C LEU A 190 -17.07 1.97 17.92
N PHE A 191 -15.91 1.80 17.29
CA PHE A 191 -15.31 2.78 16.40
C PHE A 191 -15.53 2.43 14.92
N GLY A 192 -16.28 3.27 14.21
CA GLY A 192 -16.69 3.11 12.81
C GLY A 192 -16.19 4.25 11.89
N ASP A 193 -16.20 4.03 10.58
CA ASP A 193 -15.99 5.10 9.60
C ASP A 193 -17.26 5.95 9.43
N LYS A 194 -17.17 7.06 8.70
CA LYS A 194 -18.27 7.98 8.35
C LYS A 194 -19.46 7.31 7.66
N GLY A 195 -19.25 6.14 7.07
CA GLY A 195 -20.31 5.30 6.51
C GLY A 195 -21.31 4.80 7.56
N TYR A 196 -20.88 4.66 8.82
CA TYR A 196 -21.72 4.16 9.91
C TYR A 196 -22.57 5.23 10.60
N ILE A 197 -22.48 6.49 10.17
CA ILE A 197 -23.25 7.59 10.75
C ILE A 197 -24.74 7.41 10.48
N SER A 198 -25.52 7.31 11.56
CA SER A 198 -26.98 7.38 11.55
C SER A 198 -27.49 7.75 12.94
N LYS A 199 -28.43 8.71 13.02
CA LYS A 199 -29.02 9.14 14.29
C LYS A 199 -29.79 8.00 14.97
N SER A 200 -30.59 7.27 14.18
CA SER A 200 -31.39 6.14 14.70
C SER A 200 -30.51 5.00 15.20
N LEU A 201 -29.45 4.66 14.45
CA LEU A 201 -28.51 3.59 14.82
C LEU A 201 -27.74 3.95 16.09
N PHE A 202 -27.34 5.21 16.23
CA PHE A 202 -26.66 5.68 17.43
C PHE A 202 -27.53 5.48 18.66
N THR A 203 -28.81 5.89 18.60
CA THR A 203 -29.76 5.70 19.70
C THR A 203 -29.98 4.21 20.02
N GLU A 204 -30.23 3.38 18.99
CA GLU A 204 -30.43 1.92 19.15
C GLU A 204 -29.24 1.23 19.83
N LEU A 205 -28.01 1.55 19.41
CA LEU A 205 -26.79 0.99 19.98
C LEU A 205 -26.51 1.51 21.39
N PHE A 206 -26.76 2.80 21.64
CA PHE A 206 -26.54 3.42 22.94
C PHE A 206 -27.46 2.81 24.01
N THR A 207 -28.73 2.57 23.69
CA THR A 207 -29.66 1.83 24.56
C THR A 207 -29.19 0.40 24.84
N SER A 208 -28.42 -0.19 23.92
CA SER A 208 -27.84 -1.53 24.07
C SER A 208 -26.47 -1.51 24.78
N GLY A 209 -26.06 -0.38 25.38
CA GLY A 209 -24.77 -0.25 26.09
C GLY A 209 -23.55 -0.06 25.18
N ILE A 210 -23.77 0.31 23.91
CA ILE A 210 -22.72 0.46 22.89
C ILE A 210 -22.67 1.90 22.41
N HIS A 211 -21.58 2.59 22.69
CA HIS A 211 -21.33 3.94 22.20
C HIS A 211 -20.64 3.90 20.84
N LEU A 212 -21.40 4.15 19.76
CA LEU A 212 -20.87 4.23 18.39
C LEU A 212 -20.14 5.57 18.16
N VAL A 213 -18.83 5.50 17.94
CA VAL A 213 -17.96 6.64 17.68
C VAL A 213 -17.50 6.65 16.22
N THR A 214 -17.70 7.77 15.52
CA THR A 214 -17.29 7.96 14.12
C THR A 214 -16.72 9.37 13.91
N LYS A 215 -15.99 9.59 12.81
CA LYS A 215 -15.55 10.95 12.44
C LYS A 215 -16.74 11.80 12.01
N LEU A 216 -16.87 13.03 12.53
CA LEU A 216 -17.94 13.95 12.11
C LEU A 216 -17.86 14.33 10.62
N ARG A 217 -19.02 14.57 9.98
CA ARG A 217 -19.12 15.16 8.64
C ARG A 217 -19.05 16.69 8.75
N LYS A 218 -18.48 17.35 7.74
CA LYS A 218 -18.27 18.81 7.72
C LYS A 218 -19.56 19.63 7.90
N ASN A 219 -20.71 19.05 7.57
CA ASN A 219 -22.03 19.69 7.61
C ASN A 219 -22.88 19.30 8.84
N MET A 220 -22.34 18.56 9.81
CA MET A 220 -23.07 18.23 11.03
C MET A 220 -23.05 19.39 12.02
N LYS A 221 -24.24 19.85 12.44
CA LYS A 221 -24.41 20.88 13.47
C LYS A 221 -24.16 20.28 14.85
N THR A 222 -22.91 20.11 15.26
CA THR A 222 -22.59 19.79 16.66
C THR A 222 -21.21 20.33 17.03
N LYS A 223 -21.18 21.19 18.06
CA LYS A 223 -20.01 21.90 18.63
C LYS A 223 -19.16 21.03 19.58
N LEU A 224 -19.30 19.71 19.56
CA LEU A 224 -18.54 18.82 20.45
C LEU A 224 -17.24 18.39 19.76
N LEU A 225 -16.11 18.86 20.29
CA LEU A 225 -14.79 18.30 19.98
C LEU A 225 -14.85 16.80 20.25
N THR A 226 -14.50 15.98 19.24
CA THR A 226 -14.26 14.55 19.49
C THR A 226 -13.16 14.45 20.55
N PRO A 227 -13.40 13.80 21.70
CA PRO A 227 -12.39 13.67 22.74
C PRO A 227 -11.08 13.14 22.17
N MET A 228 -9.94 13.63 22.69
CA MET A 228 -8.62 13.26 22.17
C MET A 228 -8.39 11.74 22.20
N SER A 229 -8.93 11.06 23.22
CA SER A 229 -8.94 9.60 23.34
C SER A 229 -9.72 8.92 22.21
N ASP A 230 -10.92 9.41 21.88
CA ASP A 230 -11.74 8.88 20.78
C ASP A 230 -11.09 9.15 19.41
N ALA A 231 -10.46 10.32 19.24
CA ALA A 231 -9.69 10.64 18.05
C ALA A 231 -8.47 9.73 17.87
N TYR A 232 -7.84 9.32 18.97
CA TYR A 232 -6.75 8.35 18.99
C TYR A 232 -7.23 6.95 18.57
N HIS A 233 -8.33 6.45 19.16
CA HIS A 233 -8.89 5.15 18.79
C HIS A 233 -9.41 5.13 17.34
N LEU A 234 -9.99 6.21 16.83
CA LEU A 234 -10.33 6.32 15.40
C LEU A 234 -9.12 6.19 14.46
N ARG A 235 -7.88 6.42 14.92
CA ARG A 235 -6.64 6.14 14.16
C ARG A 235 -6.19 4.69 14.27
N LYS A 236 -6.54 3.98 15.37
CA LYS A 236 -6.26 2.54 15.58
C LYS A 236 -7.11 1.59 14.72
N ARG A 237 -8.04 2.12 13.91
CA ARG A 237 -8.75 1.36 12.86
C ARG A 237 -7.83 0.66 11.85
N ALA A 238 -6.53 1.01 11.80
CA ALA A 238 -5.53 0.26 11.05
C ALA A 238 -5.47 -1.25 11.42
N ILE A 239 -5.90 -1.63 12.64
CA ILE A 239 -5.98 -3.04 13.07
C ILE A 239 -6.92 -3.83 12.17
N ILE A 240 -8.16 -3.37 11.99
CA ILE A 240 -9.14 -4.07 11.16
C ILE A 240 -8.79 -3.99 9.67
N GLU A 241 -8.16 -2.89 9.22
CA GLU A 241 -7.63 -2.77 7.86
C GLU A 241 -6.53 -3.81 7.58
N THR A 242 -5.65 -4.06 8.55
CA THR A 242 -4.59 -5.06 8.46
C THR A 242 -5.17 -6.48 8.43
N ILE A 243 -6.18 -6.75 9.26
CA ILE A 243 -6.90 -8.04 9.25
C ILE A 243 -7.52 -8.28 7.87
N PHE A 244 -8.14 -7.28 7.27
CA PHE A 244 -8.66 -7.40 5.91
C PHE A 244 -7.56 -7.62 4.87
N ASP A 245 -6.42 -6.94 4.98
CA ASP A 245 -5.30 -7.12 4.04
C ASP A 245 -4.76 -8.55 4.09
N GLN A 246 -4.57 -9.08 5.30
CA GLN A 246 -4.14 -10.46 5.48
C GLN A 246 -5.13 -11.45 4.90
N LEU A 247 -6.42 -11.33 5.27
CA LEU A 247 -7.51 -12.13 4.70
C LEU A 247 -7.53 -12.09 3.17
N LYS A 248 -7.13 -10.99 2.53
CA LYS A 248 -7.11 -10.90 1.07
C LYS A 248 -5.84 -11.47 0.44
N ASN A 249 -4.67 -11.15 0.98
CA ASN A 249 -3.40 -11.38 0.31
C ASN A 249 -2.76 -12.73 0.67
N ILE A 250 -2.69 -13.05 1.96
CA ILE A 250 -2.08 -14.30 2.45
C ILE A 250 -3.04 -15.47 2.18
N CYS A 251 -4.30 -15.19 2.47
CA CYS A 251 -5.34 -16.17 2.65
C CYS A 251 -6.22 -16.37 1.42
N GLN A 252 -6.13 -15.38 0.52
CA GLN A 252 -6.80 -15.37 -0.76
C GLN A 252 -8.31 -15.57 -0.62
N VAL A 253 -8.97 -14.92 0.35
CA VAL A 253 -10.44 -15.01 0.50
C VAL A 253 -11.18 -14.39 -0.69
N GLU A 254 -10.51 -13.54 -1.47
CA GLU A 254 -11.03 -12.91 -2.67
C GLU A 254 -10.47 -13.60 -3.93
N HIS A 255 -11.25 -14.47 -4.57
CA HIS A 255 -10.90 -15.04 -5.88
C HIS A 255 -12.12 -15.43 -6.72
N SER A 256 -11.93 -15.61 -8.03
CA SER A 256 -13.01 -15.87 -9.00
C SER A 256 -13.28 -17.34 -9.29
N ARG A 257 -12.56 -18.27 -8.63
CA ARG A 257 -12.53 -19.70 -9.00
C ARG A 257 -13.52 -20.58 -8.24
N HIS A 258 -14.54 -19.99 -7.63
CA HIS A 258 -15.53 -20.74 -6.86
C HIS A 258 -16.41 -21.55 -7.80
N ARG A 259 -16.35 -22.89 -7.68
CA ARG A 259 -17.20 -23.83 -8.42
C ARG A 259 -18.50 -24.15 -7.67
N SER A 260 -18.64 -23.74 -6.41
CA SER A 260 -19.86 -23.84 -5.61
C SER A 260 -19.89 -22.79 -4.49
N VAL A 261 -21.10 -22.45 -4.02
CA VAL A 261 -21.36 -21.49 -2.94
C VAL A 261 -20.76 -21.97 -1.61
N ALA A 262 -20.95 -23.23 -1.24
CA ALA A 262 -20.42 -23.81 0.00
C ALA A 262 -18.88 -23.79 0.07
N ASN A 263 -18.19 -24.00 -1.06
CA ASN A 263 -16.73 -24.00 -1.10
C ASN A 263 -16.10 -22.62 -0.88
N TYR A 264 -16.84 -21.54 -1.14
CA TYR A 264 -16.40 -20.16 -0.93
C TYR A 264 -16.40 -19.78 0.54
N PHE A 265 -17.51 -20.01 1.23
CA PHE A 265 -17.66 -19.64 2.64
C PHE A 265 -16.75 -20.50 3.56
N ASN A 266 -16.49 -21.76 3.20
CA ASN A 266 -15.53 -22.64 3.90
C ASN A 266 -14.11 -22.06 4.02
N LYS A 267 -13.63 -21.40 2.96
CA LYS A 267 -12.27 -20.83 2.89
C LYS A 267 -12.16 -19.54 3.69
N PHE A 268 -13.21 -18.74 3.69
CA PHE A 268 -13.25 -17.44 4.34
C PHE A 268 -13.13 -17.54 5.88
N ILE A 269 -13.90 -18.47 6.44
CA ILE A 269 -14.15 -18.60 7.88
C ILE A 269 -12.89 -19.09 8.63
N LYS A 270 -12.10 -19.91 7.95
CA LYS A 270 -10.93 -20.65 8.40
C LYS A 270 -9.69 -19.82 8.72
N GLN A 271 -9.66 -18.63 8.15
CA GLN A 271 -8.44 -17.89 7.96
C GLN A 271 -8.07 -16.98 9.13
N THR A 272 -9.07 -16.67 9.94
CA THR A 272 -9.05 -15.64 10.98
C THR A 272 -8.15 -15.97 12.18
N ARG A 273 -7.64 -17.20 12.29
CA ARG A 273 -7.02 -17.76 13.52
C ARG A 273 -5.48 -17.68 13.59
N LEU A 274 -4.76 -17.17 12.59
CA LEU A 274 -3.38 -17.62 12.34
C LEU A 274 -2.18 -16.80 12.81
N ASN A 275 -2.34 -15.62 13.41
CA ASN A 275 -1.27 -14.64 13.26
C ASN A 275 -0.15 -14.55 14.32
N TYR A 276 -0.13 -15.26 15.47
CA TYR A 276 0.75 -14.75 16.56
C TYR A 276 1.47 -15.70 17.57
N ILE A 277 1.79 -16.99 17.31
CA ILE A 277 2.47 -17.84 18.34
C ILE A 277 3.60 -18.75 17.76
N ARG A 278 4.80 -18.78 18.38
CA ARG A 278 5.90 -19.73 18.05
C ARG A 278 5.51 -21.17 18.44
N SER A 279 5.93 -22.17 17.66
CA SER A 279 5.64 -23.57 17.97
C SER A 279 6.42 -24.05 19.20
N SER A 280 5.76 -24.85 20.03
CA SER A 280 6.29 -25.43 21.28
C SER A 280 7.64 -26.13 21.12
N GLN A 281 7.91 -26.69 19.93
CA GLN A 281 9.14 -27.41 19.63
C GLN A 281 10.40 -26.55 19.77
N LYS A 282 10.38 -25.31 19.26
CA LYS A 282 11.54 -24.39 19.34
C LYS A 282 11.92 -23.99 20.77
N ILE A 283 10.95 -23.96 21.69
CA ILE A 283 11.16 -23.61 23.10
C ILE A 283 11.76 -24.79 23.86
N VAL A 284 11.34 -26.00 23.49
CA VAL A 284 11.82 -27.26 24.06
C VAL A 284 13.28 -27.52 23.66
N ASP A 285 13.61 -27.30 22.38
CA ASP A 285 14.98 -27.51 21.86
C ASP A 285 16.01 -26.61 22.61
N GLU A 286 15.66 -25.36 22.87
CA GLU A 286 16.50 -24.37 23.59
C GLU A 286 16.69 -24.72 25.09
N ILE A 287 15.68 -25.27 25.75
CA ILE A 287 15.76 -25.71 27.16
C ILE A 287 16.70 -26.91 27.29
N PHE A 288 16.69 -27.81 26.30
CA PHE A 288 17.57 -28.98 26.29
C PHE A 288 19.03 -28.66 25.94
N GLU A 289 19.29 -27.61 25.17
CA GLU A 289 20.65 -27.09 24.93
C GLU A 289 21.25 -26.42 26.17
N THR A 290 20.44 -25.71 26.95
CA THR A 290 20.89 -24.97 28.15
C THR A 290 21.01 -25.85 29.40
N ARG A 291 20.33 -27.00 29.45
CA ARG A 291 20.43 -27.99 30.54
C ARG A 291 20.63 -29.41 30.01
N PRO A 292 21.81 -29.75 29.49
CA PRO A 292 22.09 -31.06 28.91
C PRO A 292 21.96 -32.22 29.93
N LYS A 293 22.17 -31.97 31.24
CA LYS A 293 21.91 -32.97 32.30
C LYS A 293 20.43 -33.35 32.44
N LEU A 294 19.50 -32.43 32.12
CA LEU A 294 18.06 -32.68 32.13
C LEU A 294 17.65 -33.58 30.95
N LYS A 295 18.25 -33.34 29.77
CA LYS A 295 18.13 -34.18 28.58
C LYS A 295 18.65 -35.60 28.83
N LYS A 296 19.75 -35.75 29.58
CA LYS A 296 20.34 -37.04 29.96
C LYS A 296 19.48 -37.80 30.99
N LYS A 297 18.97 -37.12 32.03
CA LYS A 297 18.00 -37.70 32.99
C LYS A 297 16.69 -38.15 32.34
N LEU A 298 16.25 -37.48 31.28
CA LEU A 298 15.06 -37.88 30.51
C LEU A 298 15.26 -39.20 29.73
N LEU A 299 16.51 -39.59 29.48
CA LEU A 299 16.87 -40.82 28.76
C LEU A 299 17.15 -42.00 29.70
N ASP A 300 17.58 -41.74 30.94
CA ASP A 300 18.10 -42.77 31.85
C ASP A 300 17.19 -43.10 33.06
N ASP A 301 16.15 -42.30 33.37
CA ASP A 301 15.39 -42.38 34.62
C ASP A 301 13.99 -43.04 34.48
N LYS A 302 13.53 -43.80 35.49
CA LYS A 302 12.26 -44.56 35.45
C LYS A 302 11.00 -43.71 35.74
N ASP A 303 11.15 -42.47 36.22
CA ASP A 303 10.04 -41.57 36.59
C ASP A 303 9.96 -40.33 35.65
N VAL A 304 9.97 -40.61 34.33
CA VAL A 304 9.93 -39.63 33.21
C VAL A 304 8.77 -38.65 33.33
N SER A 305 7.65 -39.08 33.92
CA SER A 305 6.42 -38.28 34.07
C SER A 305 6.62 -37.01 34.91
N LYS A 306 7.40 -37.06 36.00
CA LYS A 306 7.70 -35.88 36.82
C LYS A 306 8.59 -34.87 36.10
N ILE A 307 9.56 -35.36 35.32
CA ILE A 307 10.47 -34.52 34.55
C ILE A 307 9.70 -33.83 33.42
N ILE A 308 8.82 -34.54 32.72
CA ILE A 308 7.94 -33.97 31.68
C ILE A 308 7.00 -32.93 32.27
N TYR A 309 6.47 -33.15 33.47
CA TYR A 309 5.59 -32.19 34.14
C TYR A 309 6.34 -30.88 34.49
N SER A 310 7.54 -30.99 35.04
CA SER A 310 8.42 -29.84 35.32
C SER A 310 8.81 -29.10 34.03
N LEU A 311 9.17 -29.84 32.97
CA LEU A 311 9.50 -29.28 31.66
C LEU A 311 8.29 -28.56 31.03
N ARG A 312 7.08 -29.10 31.16
CA ARG A 312 5.83 -28.47 30.70
C ARG A 312 5.59 -27.14 31.40
N SER A 313 5.78 -27.07 32.71
CA SER A 313 5.63 -25.83 33.47
C SER A 313 6.70 -24.78 33.09
N GLU A 314 7.93 -25.21 32.83
CA GLU A 314 9.03 -24.34 32.43
C GLU A 314 8.89 -23.85 30.97
N VAL A 315 8.47 -24.72 30.05
CA VAL A 315 8.09 -24.37 28.67
C VAL A 315 6.88 -23.44 28.68
N TRP A 316 5.90 -23.68 29.54
CA TRP A 316 4.72 -22.83 29.72
C TRP A 316 5.10 -21.44 30.24
N ASN A 317 6.01 -21.35 31.21
CA ASN A 317 6.51 -20.07 31.70
C ASN A 317 7.37 -19.33 30.67
N LYS A 318 8.19 -20.03 29.87
CA LYS A 318 8.90 -19.43 28.72
C LYS A 318 7.94 -19.04 27.59
N PHE A 319 6.85 -19.76 27.39
CA PHE A 319 5.78 -19.44 26.45
C PHE A 319 4.96 -18.21 26.90
N LEU A 320 4.65 -18.09 28.19
CA LEU A 320 4.10 -16.88 28.80
C LEU A 320 5.10 -15.72 28.76
N LYS A 321 6.40 -15.99 28.92
CA LYS A 321 7.46 -15.01 28.68
C LYS A 321 7.58 -14.64 27.21
N ASP A 322 7.30 -15.54 26.27
CA ASP A 322 7.17 -15.26 24.85
C ASP A 322 5.92 -14.43 24.57
N GLU A 323 4.82 -14.63 25.29
CA GLU A 323 3.59 -13.85 25.18
C GLU A 323 3.78 -12.43 25.76
N ILE A 324 4.49 -12.30 26.89
CA ILE A 324 4.83 -11.03 27.55
C ILE A 324 5.97 -10.30 26.82
N ASN A 325 7.03 -11.00 26.39
CA ASN A 325 8.09 -10.43 25.56
C ASN A 325 7.60 -10.17 24.15
N PHE A 326 6.71 -10.97 23.55
CA PHE A 326 6.04 -10.59 22.30
C PHE A 326 5.25 -9.31 22.51
N ASN A 327 4.47 -9.16 23.58
CA ASN A 327 3.80 -7.89 23.87
C ASN A 327 4.78 -6.73 24.21
N ALA A 328 5.90 -6.97 24.88
CA ALA A 328 6.90 -5.95 25.23
C ALA A 328 7.84 -5.58 24.08
N GLU A 329 8.17 -6.55 23.21
CA GLU A 329 9.01 -6.46 22.00
C GLU A 329 8.16 -5.98 20.82
N VAL A 330 6.86 -6.31 20.75
CA VAL A 330 5.88 -5.69 19.85
C VAL A 330 5.49 -4.31 20.35
N MET A 331 5.51 -3.99 21.65
CA MET A 331 5.40 -2.60 22.11
C MET A 331 6.70 -1.81 21.89
N LYS A 332 7.89 -2.41 22.09
CA LYS A 332 9.20 -1.81 21.72
C LYS A 332 9.35 -1.65 20.20
N ASN A 333 8.89 -2.63 19.41
CA ASN A 333 8.99 -2.62 17.94
C ASN A 333 7.78 -1.97 17.24
N LEU A 334 6.60 -1.86 17.84
CA LEU A 334 5.49 -0.98 17.37
C LEU A 334 5.73 0.47 17.77
N HIS A 335 6.46 0.74 18.85
CA HIS A 335 7.03 2.07 19.09
C HIS A 335 8.16 2.41 18.10
N THR A 336 8.66 1.40 17.36
CA THR A 336 9.69 1.54 16.32
C THR A 336 9.12 1.62 14.90
N ILE A 337 7.86 1.20 14.67
CA ILE A 337 7.28 1.12 13.32
C ILE A 337 6.22 2.19 13.05
N TYR A 338 5.78 2.92 14.09
CA TYR A 338 5.16 4.23 13.90
C TYR A 338 6.16 5.32 14.22
N THR A 339 6.89 5.74 13.20
CA THR A 339 7.01 7.14 12.78
C THR A 339 8.26 7.26 11.93
N LEU A 340 8.06 7.43 10.64
CA LEU A 340 9.06 8.18 9.91
C LEU A 340 9.16 9.59 10.53
N ALA A 341 8.08 10.17 11.07
CA ALA A 341 8.07 11.52 11.65
C ALA A 341 8.62 11.77 13.09
N GLN A 342 9.12 10.80 13.88
CA GLN A 342 9.51 11.05 15.29
C GLN A 342 10.71 10.24 15.84
N SER A 343 11.52 9.53 15.05
CA SER A 343 12.76 8.95 15.58
C SER A 343 13.96 9.90 15.44
N VAL A 344 13.94 11.01 16.19
CA VAL A 344 15.17 11.65 16.67
C VAL A 344 14.94 12.05 18.12
N THR A 345 14.87 11.06 19.00
CA THR A 345 15.30 11.22 20.40
C THR A 345 15.51 9.84 21.01
N ALA A 346 16.77 9.58 21.36
CA ALA A 346 17.31 8.57 22.28
C ALA A 346 16.65 7.17 22.29
N ASN A 347 17.27 6.20 21.62
CA ASN A 347 17.61 4.91 22.23
C ASN A 347 18.47 4.06 21.28
N GLU A 348 19.62 3.64 21.79
CA GLU A 348 20.61 2.77 21.15
C GLU A 348 19.96 1.47 20.63
N ARG A 349 19.87 1.31 19.31
CA ARG A 349 19.39 0.06 18.69
C ARG A 349 20.57 -0.79 18.27
N LYS A 350 20.62 -2.03 18.77
CA LYS A 350 21.54 -3.06 18.29
C LYS A 350 21.29 -3.32 16.80
N LYS A 351 22.37 -3.31 16.01
CA LYS A 351 22.39 -3.55 14.57
C LYS A 351 21.82 -4.96 14.26
N PRO A 352 20.80 -5.08 13.38
CA PRO A 352 20.26 -6.40 13.01
C PRO A 352 21.34 -7.29 12.39
N GLN A 353 21.26 -8.61 12.60
CA GLN A 353 22.20 -9.56 11.99
C GLN A 353 21.94 -9.78 10.49
N HIS A 354 20.69 -9.61 10.01
CA HIS A 354 20.33 -9.78 8.60
C HIS A 354 19.46 -8.62 8.09
N ILE A 355 19.65 -8.20 6.84
CA ILE A 355 18.83 -7.18 6.16
C ILE A 355 18.48 -7.60 4.73
N GLN A 356 17.28 -7.24 4.26
CA GLN A 356 16.89 -7.43 2.86
C GLN A 356 17.31 -6.24 2.00
N ILE A 357 18.01 -6.51 0.91
CA ILE A 357 18.38 -5.53 -0.12
C ILE A 357 17.74 -5.91 -1.45
N ALA A 358 17.34 -4.89 -2.22
CA ALA A 358 16.72 -5.07 -3.53
C ALA A 358 17.55 -4.42 -4.63
N GLY A 359 17.61 -5.09 -5.78
CA GLY A 359 18.33 -4.64 -6.97
C GLY A 359 19.84 -4.63 -6.80
N ASP A 360 20.53 -4.15 -7.83
CA ASP A 360 21.99 -4.20 -7.89
C ASP A 360 22.68 -3.19 -6.97
N GLY A 361 21.99 -2.13 -6.54
CA GLY A 361 22.57 -1.09 -5.70
C GLY A 361 23.47 -0.11 -6.49
N THR A 362 23.92 0.95 -5.83
CA THR A 362 24.80 1.98 -6.40
C THR A 362 26.25 1.76 -5.95
N GLU A 363 27.22 1.78 -6.87
CA GLU A 363 28.64 1.71 -6.49
C GLU A 363 29.05 2.88 -5.61
N MET A 364 29.84 2.60 -4.58
CA MET A 364 30.34 3.63 -3.66
C MET A 364 31.62 4.30 -4.15
N ILE A 365 32.61 3.49 -4.53
CA ILE A 365 33.96 3.96 -4.83
C ILE A 365 33.97 4.67 -6.19
N GLY A 366 34.56 5.86 -6.26
CA GLY A 366 34.69 6.63 -7.51
C GLY A 366 33.39 7.22 -8.06
N ASN A 367 32.31 7.23 -7.28
CA ASN A 367 31.00 7.66 -7.76
C ASN A 367 30.66 9.10 -7.38
N GLU A 368 31.08 10.06 -8.22
CA GLU A 368 30.78 11.49 -8.07
C GLU A 368 29.28 11.80 -8.00
N SER A 369 28.42 10.91 -8.51
CA SER A 369 26.96 11.11 -8.44
C SER A 369 26.41 11.06 -7.02
N LEU A 370 27.15 10.48 -6.06
CA LEU A 370 26.76 10.41 -4.65
C LEU A 370 26.79 11.79 -3.97
N ILE A 371 27.77 12.63 -4.26
CA ILE A 371 27.81 14.03 -3.79
C ILE A 371 26.57 14.78 -4.28
N ASN A 372 26.23 14.62 -5.56
CA ASN A 372 25.01 15.18 -6.13
C ASN A 372 23.72 14.60 -5.51
N ARG A 373 23.78 13.37 -5.00
CA ARG A 373 22.66 12.72 -4.29
C ARG A 373 22.51 13.30 -2.87
N ALA A 374 23.60 13.52 -2.15
CA ALA A 374 23.64 14.17 -0.84
C ALA A 374 23.04 15.59 -0.93
N LYS A 375 23.55 16.40 -1.85
CA LYS A 375 23.00 17.73 -2.18
C LYS A 375 21.49 17.72 -2.43
N ARG A 376 21.01 16.78 -3.27
CA ARG A 376 19.57 16.64 -3.56
C ARG A 376 18.77 16.24 -2.33
N LYS A 377 19.29 15.35 -1.48
CA LYS A 377 18.66 14.93 -0.23
C LYS A 377 18.51 16.12 0.71
N THR A 378 19.56 16.92 0.90
CA THR A 378 19.55 18.17 1.67
C THR A 378 18.44 19.12 1.21
N ILE A 379 18.41 19.45 -0.08
CA ILE A 379 17.39 20.34 -0.67
C ILE A 379 15.98 19.74 -0.48
N SER A 380 15.82 18.44 -0.75
CA SER A 380 14.53 17.76 -0.58
C SER A 380 14.03 17.84 0.86
N ARG A 381 14.89 17.65 1.86
CA ARG A 381 14.47 17.67 3.28
C ARG A 381 13.92 19.03 3.69
N ALA A 382 14.69 20.10 3.44
CA ALA A 382 14.28 21.46 3.78
C ALA A 382 12.92 21.80 3.14
N MET A 383 12.78 21.49 1.85
CA MET A 383 11.57 21.82 1.09
C MET A 383 10.35 20.96 1.47
N LEU A 384 10.55 19.66 1.70
CA LEU A 384 9.44 18.75 2.00
C LEU A 384 8.89 18.95 3.40
N PHE A 385 9.70 19.43 4.32
CA PHE A 385 9.26 19.88 5.63
C PHE A 385 8.23 21.00 5.49
N SER A 386 8.59 22.11 4.84
CA SER A 386 7.69 23.25 4.60
C SER A 386 6.44 22.86 3.81
N LEU A 387 6.57 21.99 2.80
CA LEU A 387 5.43 21.51 2.02
C LEU A 387 4.47 20.64 2.84
N ALA A 388 5.00 19.84 3.78
CA ALA A 388 4.18 19.02 4.67
C ALA A 388 3.29 19.87 5.57
N ASP A 389 3.84 20.94 6.15
CA ASP A 389 3.09 21.89 6.98
C ASP A 389 2.05 22.64 6.16
N ILE A 390 2.41 23.17 5.00
CA ILE A 390 1.45 23.85 4.10
C ILE A 390 0.30 22.92 3.70
N ALA A 391 0.58 21.64 3.42
CA ALA A 391 -0.47 20.68 3.12
C ALA A 391 -1.36 20.37 4.32
N LYS A 392 -0.79 20.36 5.54
CA LYS A 392 -1.53 20.18 6.78
C LYS A 392 -2.46 21.37 7.02
N ASP A 393 -1.98 22.60 6.85
CA ASP A 393 -2.76 23.84 6.96
C ASP A 393 -3.93 23.86 5.97
N LYS A 394 -3.70 23.40 4.74
CA LYS A 394 -4.75 23.26 3.71
C LYS A 394 -5.70 22.08 3.95
N GLY A 395 -5.57 21.35 5.06
CA GLY A 395 -6.39 20.17 5.37
C GLY A 395 -6.17 18.98 4.43
N ALA A 396 -5.03 18.92 3.73
CA ALA A 396 -4.69 17.92 2.72
C ALA A 396 -3.84 16.78 3.30
N ALA A 397 -4.39 16.04 4.29
CA ALA A 397 -3.68 15.01 5.05
C ALA A 397 -2.96 13.95 4.20
N GLU A 398 -3.57 13.47 3.11
CA GLU A 398 -2.90 12.53 2.19
C GLU A 398 -1.65 13.11 1.55
N ARG A 399 -1.68 14.40 1.18
CA ARG A 399 -0.55 15.06 0.54
C ARG A 399 0.56 15.32 1.54
N ALA A 400 0.20 15.75 2.76
CA ALA A 400 1.16 15.88 3.87
C ALA A 400 1.86 14.55 4.15
N LYS A 401 1.12 13.43 4.27
CA LYS A 401 1.70 12.08 4.40
C LYS A 401 2.66 11.76 3.24
N SER A 402 2.26 12.10 2.02
CA SER A 402 3.07 11.83 0.84
C SER A 402 4.33 12.71 0.77
N TYR A 403 4.30 13.94 1.27
CA TYR A 403 5.50 14.79 1.45
C TYR A 403 6.43 14.22 2.51
N TRP A 404 5.91 13.75 3.65
CA TRP A 404 6.70 13.05 4.66
C TRP A 404 7.36 11.79 4.09
N ASN A 405 6.64 10.95 3.35
CA ASN A 405 7.24 9.77 2.70
C ASN A 405 8.43 10.15 1.78
N ALA A 406 8.39 11.33 1.16
CA ALA A 406 9.49 11.83 0.36
C ALA A 406 10.63 12.42 1.18
N TYR A 407 10.32 13.06 2.33
CA TYR A 407 11.31 13.59 3.27
C TYR A 407 12.23 12.45 3.74
N TYR A 408 11.65 11.28 4.01
CA TYR A 408 12.38 10.09 4.47
C TYR A 408 12.92 9.19 3.37
N CYS A 409 12.70 9.55 2.10
CA CYS A 409 13.26 8.81 0.97
C CYS A 409 14.79 8.81 1.07
N CYS A 410 15.41 7.63 1.00
CA CYS A 410 16.86 7.48 1.15
C CYS A 410 17.42 8.06 2.46
N THR A 411 16.69 8.03 3.58
CA THR A 411 17.28 8.40 4.88
C THR A 411 18.29 7.36 5.35
N THR A 412 17.99 6.07 5.16
CA THR A 412 18.90 4.98 5.50
C THR A 412 19.40 4.33 4.21
N LEU A 413 20.72 4.11 4.12
CA LEU A 413 21.36 3.31 3.09
C LEU A 413 22.01 2.09 3.74
N THR A 414 21.93 0.98 3.03
CA THR A 414 22.60 -0.26 3.39
C THR A 414 23.73 -0.48 2.42
N GLU A 415 24.96 -0.48 2.91
CA GLU A 415 26.12 -0.89 2.14
C GLU A 415 26.33 -2.39 2.27
N HIS A 416 26.43 -3.07 1.13
CA HIS A 416 26.82 -4.47 1.05
C HIS A 416 27.70 -4.65 -0.19
N ASN A 417 28.85 -5.32 -0.04
CA ASN A 417 29.83 -5.51 -1.12
C ASN A 417 30.19 -4.21 -1.88
N LYS A 418 30.47 -3.11 -1.14
CA LYS A 418 30.80 -1.78 -1.70
C LYS A 418 29.70 -1.17 -2.58
N ARG A 419 28.45 -1.62 -2.43
CA ARG A 419 27.27 -1.09 -3.13
C ARG A 419 26.20 -0.65 -2.13
N LEU A 420 25.57 0.48 -2.42
CA LEU A 420 24.53 1.10 -1.60
C LEU A 420 23.15 0.72 -2.09
N HIS A 421 22.34 0.23 -1.16
CA HIS A 421 20.94 -0.13 -1.37
C HIS A 421 20.03 0.74 -0.51
N THR A 422 18.88 1.14 -1.05
CA THR A 422 17.91 1.96 -0.33
C THR A 422 16.52 1.89 -0.95
N ASN A 423 15.52 2.31 -0.19
CA ASN A 423 14.15 2.42 -0.64
C ASN A 423 13.84 3.82 -1.17
N TYR A 424 13.17 3.86 -2.32
CA TYR A 424 12.76 5.08 -2.99
C TYR A 424 11.27 5.32 -2.82
N CYS A 425 10.88 6.54 -2.44
CA CYS A 425 9.46 6.92 -2.27
C CYS A 425 8.69 6.99 -3.60
N LYS A 426 9.41 7.12 -4.72
CA LYS A 426 8.89 7.24 -6.09
C LYS A 426 7.92 8.42 -6.30
N THR A 427 7.87 9.42 -5.41
CA THR A 427 7.02 10.62 -5.56
C THR A 427 7.65 11.72 -6.40
N ARG A 428 6.82 12.54 -7.07
CA ARG A 428 7.23 13.53 -8.08
C ARG A 428 7.96 14.77 -7.56
N TYR A 429 7.96 14.98 -6.25
CA TYR A 429 8.58 16.14 -5.60
C TYR A 429 9.81 15.74 -4.77
N CYS A 430 10.15 14.45 -4.76
CA CYS A 430 11.44 13.99 -4.27
C CYS A 430 12.50 14.23 -5.35
N THR A 431 13.47 15.10 -5.07
CA THR A 431 14.52 15.47 -6.04
C THR A 431 15.40 14.27 -6.42
N ILE A 432 15.62 13.33 -5.49
CA ILE A 432 16.36 12.07 -5.74
C ILE A 432 15.58 11.20 -6.74
N CYS A 433 14.31 10.89 -6.44
CA CYS A 433 13.49 10.07 -7.33
C CYS A 433 13.26 10.74 -8.70
N ASN A 434 13.22 12.06 -8.75
CA ASN A 434 13.13 12.81 -10.01
C ASN A 434 14.42 12.69 -10.83
N ALA A 435 15.60 12.72 -10.20
CA ALA A 435 16.87 12.52 -10.89
C ALA A 435 16.97 11.12 -11.50
N ILE A 436 16.56 10.09 -10.76
CA ILE A 436 16.50 8.70 -11.25
C ILE A 436 15.53 8.60 -12.43
N ARG A 437 14.28 9.07 -12.26
CA ARG A 437 13.30 9.08 -13.35
C ARG A 437 13.73 9.89 -14.56
N LYS A 438 14.56 10.92 -14.37
CA LYS A 438 15.11 11.72 -15.47
C LYS A 438 16.10 10.88 -16.26
N ALA A 439 17.06 10.25 -15.59
CA ALA A 439 18.03 9.34 -16.21
C ALA A 439 17.33 8.20 -16.96
N ASP A 440 16.35 7.54 -16.33
CA ASP A 440 15.59 6.44 -16.94
C ASP A 440 14.91 6.90 -18.25
N LYS A 441 14.28 8.08 -18.25
CA LYS A 441 13.62 8.61 -19.44
C LYS A 441 14.61 9.02 -20.51
N ILE A 442 15.75 9.62 -20.15
CA ILE A 442 16.79 9.94 -21.14
C ILE A 442 17.25 8.64 -21.81
N HIS A 443 17.65 7.64 -21.03
CA HIS A 443 18.08 6.34 -21.54
C HIS A 443 17.01 5.67 -22.43
N THR A 444 15.73 5.78 -22.05
CA THR A 444 14.63 5.17 -22.80
C THR A 444 14.35 5.87 -24.14
N TYR A 445 14.40 7.20 -24.18
CA TYR A 445 13.93 7.98 -25.33
C TYR A 445 15.05 8.46 -26.24
N TYR A 446 16.25 8.68 -25.71
CA TYR A 446 17.39 9.19 -26.47
C TYR A 446 17.71 8.35 -27.73
N PRO A 447 17.76 7.00 -27.68
CA PRO A 447 18.07 6.19 -28.87
C PRO A 447 17.08 6.38 -30.01
N VAL A 448 15.81 6.62 -29.70
CA VAL A 448 14.76 6.84 -30.72
C VAL A 448 14.84 8.25 -31.28
N LEU A 449 15.08 9.24 -30.43
CA LEU A 449 15.10 10.66 -30.84
C LEU A 449 16.39 11.02 -31.60
N LYS A 450 17.50 10.32 -31.35
CA LYS A 450 18.77 10.51 -32.07
C LYS A 450 18.64 10.21 -33.56
N ASN A 451 17.69 9.34 -33.94
CA ASN A 451 17.43 8.98 -35.33
C ASN A 451 16.49 9.97 -36.05
N TRP A 452 16.06 11.05 -35.39
CA TRP A 452 15.30 12.11 -36.06
C TRP A 452 16.29 13.09 -36.70
N GLU A 453 16.16 13.32 -38.00
CA GLU A 453 17.12 14.15 -38.76
C GLU A 453 17.18 15.59 -38.26
N ASN A 454 16.03 16.24 -38.07
CA ASN A 454 15.96 17.66 -37.73
C ASN A 454 14.93 17.94 -36.62
N PRO A 455 15.13 17.45 -35.38
CA PRO A 455 14.15 17.57 -34.32
C PRO A 455 13.94 19.03 -33.90
N TYR A 456 12.71 19.36 -33.49
CA TYR A 456 12.33 20.68 -33.01
C TYR A 456 11.80 20.61 -31.58
N PHE A 457 12.25 21.56 -30.76
CA PHE A 457 11.73 21.79 -29.43
C PHE A 457 10.59 22.81 -29.52
N VAL A 458 9.44 22.49 -28.92
CA VAL A 458 8.23 23.31 -28.95
C VAL A 458 7.75 23.56 -27.53
N THR A 459 7.54 24.82 -27.19
CA THR A 459 6.86 25.24 -25.97
C THR A 459 5.43 25.68 -26.30
N LEU A 460 4.46 24.90 -25.85
CA LEU A 460 3.05 25.27 -25.95
C LEU A 460 2.55 25.83 -24.64
N THR A 461 2.07 27.07 -24.66
CA THR A 461 1.58 27.75 -23.47
C THR A 461 0.16 28.29 -23.65
N VAL A 462 -0.48 28.61 -22.52
CA VAL A 462 -1.76 29.30 -22.42
C VAL A 462 -1.63 30.49 -21.47
N LYS A 463 -2.62 31.39 -21.46
CA LYS A 463 -2.65 32.53 -20.55
C LYS A 463 -2.45 32.06 -19.10
N SER A 464 -1.54 32.73 -18.39
CA SER A 464 -1.30 32.51 -16.96
C SER A 464 -2.57 32.71 -16.13
N VAL A 465 -2.68 31.99 -15.03
CA VAL A 465 -3.88 31.94 -14.19
C VAL A 465 -3.57 32.10 -12.72
N LYS A 466 -4.59 32.47 -11.93
CA LYS A 466 -4.54 32.41 -10.47
C LYS A 466 -4.63 30.96 -9.98
N ALA A 467 -4.23 30.73 -8.72
CA ALA A 467 -4.10 29.40 -8.13
C ALA A 467 -5.41 28.57 -8.18
N ASP A 468 -6.55 29.22 -7.93
CA ASP A 468 -7.90 28.64 -7.95
C ASP A 468 -8.26 28.03 -9.33
N LYS A 469 -7.78 28.64 -10.41
CA LYS A 469 -8.03 28.21 -11.79
C LYS A 469 -7.02 27.18 -12.29
N LEU A 470 -5.87 27.04 -11.64
CA LEU A 470 -4.75 26.22 -12.13
C LEU A 470 -5.14 24.77 -12.41
N GLN A 471 -5.87 24.12 -11.49
CA GLN A 471 -6.28 22.73 -11.65
C GLN A 471 -7.19 22.53 -12.88
N ARG A 472 -8.14 23.45 -13.09
CA ARG A 472 -9.03 23.45 -14.25
C ARG A 472 -8.27 23.71 -15.54
N TRP A 473 -7.28 24.60 -15.52
CA TRP A 473 -6.44 24.92 -16.68
C TRP A 473 -5.56 23.75 -17.09
N ILE A 474 -4.89 23.09 -16.13
CA ILE A 474 -4.11 21.88 -16.38
C ILE A 474 -4.98 20.77 -16.97
N PHE A 475 -6.20 20.59 -16.45
CA PHE A 475 -7.16 19.65 -17.03
C PHE A 475 -7.52 20.03 -18.47
N GLY A 476 -7.81 21.30 -18.71
CA GLY A 476 -8.08 21.87 -20.04
C GLY A 476 -6.95 21.62 -21.04
N MET A 477 -5.70 21.87 -20.64
CA MET A 477 -4.51 21.64 -21.47
C MET A 477 -4.33 20.18 -21.85
N LYS A 478 -4.57 19.24 -20.92
CA LYS A 478 -4.54 17.80 -21.23
C LYS A 478 -5.65 17.40 -22.19
N LYS A 479 -6.87 17.93 -21.99
CA LYS A 479 -8.02 17.68 -22.86
C LYS A 479 -7.79 18.26 -24.26
N ALA A 480 -7.26 19.48 -24.35
CA ALA A 480 -6.93 20.16 -25.60
C ALA A 480 -5.89 19.37 -26.40
N PHE A 481 -4.79 18.99 -25.75
CA PHE A 481 -3.75 18.19 -26.41
C PHE A 481 -4.29 16.87 -26.94
N ARG A 482 -5.09 16.15 -26.12
CA ARG A 482 -5.73 14.90 -26.54
C ARG A 482 -6.62 15.10 -27.77
N LYS A 483 -7.48 16.12 -27.76
CA LYS A 483 -8.35 16.45 -28.92
C LYS A 483 -7.55 16.77 -30.18
N ILE A 484 -6.45 17.50 -30.06
CA ILE A 484 -5.56 17.81 -31.19
C ILE A 484 -4.95 16.51 -31.73
N ASN A 485 -4.39 15.69 -30.85
CA ASN A 485 -3.77 14.42 -31.23
C ASN A 485 -4.77 13.47 -31.90
N ASP A 486 -5.97 13.31 -31.34
CA ASP A 486 -7.03 12.47 -31.91
C ASP A 486 -7.49 12.98 -33.27
N ARG A 487 -7.67 14.30 -33.42
CA ARG A 487 -8.04 14.92 -34.70
C ARG A 487 -6.96 14.71 -35.77
N CYS A 488 -5.70 14.94 -35.43
CA CYS A 488 -4.60 14.76 -36.37
C CYS A 488 -4.45 13.29 -36.77
N ARG A 489 -4.60 12.36 -35.82
CA ARG A 489 -4.63 10.93 -36.11
C ARG A 489 -5.77 10.56 -37.06
N GLN A 490 -6.98 11.05 -36.82
CA GLN A 490 -8.14 10.80 -37.70
C GLN A 490 -7.93 11.37 -39.11
N ARG A 491 -7.37 12.58 -39.24
CA ARG A 491 -7.03 13.16 -40.55
C ARG A 491 -5.99 12.32 -41.29
N HIS A 492 -4.97 11.85 -40.59
CA HIS A 492 -3.94 10.99 -41.18
C HIS A 492 -4.52 9.65 -41.68
N HIS A 493 -5.43 9.01 -40.92
CA HIS A 493 -6.15 7.83 -41.40
C HIS A 493 -7.01 8.07 -42.64
N ARG A 494 -7.35 9.33 -42.96
CA ARG A 494 -8.09 9.74 -44.16
C ARG A 494 -7.17 10.23 -45.29
N GLY A 495 -5.87 9.96 -45.21
CA GLY A 495 -4.90 10.32 -46.26
C GLY A 495 -4.18 11.66 -46.06
N ALA A 496 -4.36 12.36 -44.93
CA ALA A 496 -3.56 13.56 -44.66
C ALA A 496 -2.08 13.17 -44.43
N LYS A 497 -1.16 13.87 -45.09
CA LYS A 497 0.29 13.57 -45.04
C LYS A 497 0.90 13.66 -43.64
N MET A 498 0.34 14.48 -42.74
CA MET A 498 0.93 14.77 -41.43
C MET A 498 0.33 13.96 -40.28
N ARG A 499 1.18 13.21 -39.56
CA ARG A 499 0.86 12.56 -38.28
C ARG A 499 1.66 13.23 -37.15
N LEU A 500 0.97 13.60 -36.06
CA LEU A 500 1.66 14.13 -34.88
C LEU A 500 2.44 13.01 -34.17
N ILE A 501 3.76 13.19 -34.09
CA ILE A 501 4.71 12.28 -33.44
C ILE A 501 5.60 13.12 -32.53
N GLY A 502 5.84 12.66 -31.31
CA GLY A 502 6.66 13.41 -30.36
C GLY A 502 6.62 12.88 -28.94
N ILE A 503 7.44 13.50 -28.10
CA ILE A 503 7.35 13.39 -26.64
C ILE A 503 6.93 14.73 -26.05
N LYS A 504 6.24 14.71 -24.92
CA LYS A 504 5.82 15.93 -24.23
C LYS A 504 5.91 15.79 -22.72
N SER A 505 6.13 16.92 -22.06
CA SER A 505 6.06 17.07 -20.61
C SER A 505 5.29 18.32 -20.24
N LEU A 506 4.44 18.24 -19.23
CA LEU A 506 3.69 19.38 -18.69
C LEU A 506 4.42 20.00 -17.50
N GLU A 507 4.84 21.25 -17.64
CA GLU A 507 5.47 22.04 -16.58
C GLU A 507 4.55 23.18 -16.14
N CYS A 508 4.81 23.79 -14.98
CA CYS A 508 4.16 25.01 -14.54
C CYS A 508 5.15 25.90 -13.82
N ASN A 509 5.26 27.16 -14.26
CA ASN A 509 6.05 28.18 -13.60
C ASN A 509 5.16 29.08 -12.73
N PHE A 510 5.69 29.60 -11.63
CA PHE A 510 5.04 30.62 -10.81
C PHE A 510 5.73 31.96 -11.04
N ASN A 511 4.95 33.02 -11.26
CA ASN A 511 5.42 34.40 -11.33
C ASN A 511 4.98 35.11 -10.04
N PRO A 512 5.91 35.45 -9.13
CA PRO A 512 5.56 36.07 -7.85
C PRO A 512 5.04 37.50 -8.02
N SER A 513 5.64 38.32 -8.89
CA SER A 513 5.25 39.72 -9.11
C SER A 513 3.80 39.86 -9.56
N LYS A 514 3.33 38.95 -10.43
CA LYS A 514 1.93 38.94 -10.91
C LYS A 514 1.03 38.03 -10.09
N ASN A 515 1.62 37.25 -9.18
CA ASN A 515 0.99 36.13 -8.49
C ASN A 515 0.15 35.28 -9.47
N THR A 516 0.82 34.67 -10.45
CA THR A 516 0.16 33.83 -11.47
C THR A 516 0.97 32.59 -11.81
N TYR A 517 0.27 31.56 -12.26
CA TYR A 517 0.78 30.26 -12.63
C TYR A 517 0.69 30.09 -14.15
N ASN A 518 1.79 29.67 -14.77
CA ASN A 518 1.91 29.50 -16.20
C ASN A 518 2.18 28.02 -16.55
N PRO A 519 1.12 27.20 -16.70
CA PRO A 519 1.26 25.82 -17.16
C PRO A 519 1.57 25.79 -18.66
N HIS A 520 2.59 25.02 -19.07
CA HIS A 520 3.07 24.93 -20.44
C HIS A 520 3.58 23.51 -20.74
N TYR A 521 3.55 23.11 -22.01
CA TYR A 521 4.20 21.89 -22.47
C TYR A 521 5.57 22.18 -23.04
N HIS A 522 6.55 21.37 -22.67
CA HIS A 522 7.77 21.18 -23.45
C HIS A 522 7.62 19.93 -24.30
N ILE A 523 7.93 20.02 -25.59
CA ILE A 523 7.67 18.98 -26.59
C ILE A 523 8.85 18.88 -27.52
N ILE A 524 9.25 17.66 -27.87
CA ILE A 524 10.19 17.39 -28.97
C ILE A 524 9.43 16.65 -30.07
N VAL A 525 9.52 17.16 -31.30
CA VAL A 525 8.90 16.64 -32.53
C VAL A 525 9.97 16.42 -33.61
N PRO A 526 9.74 15.55 -34.62
CA PRO A 526 10.80 15.12 -35.54
C PRO A 526 11.27 16.18 -36.54
N ASN A 527 10.44 17.18 -36.86
CA ASN A 527 10.78 18.19 -37.86
C ASN A 527 10.01 19.52 -37.67
N ARG A 528 10.46 20.55 -38.40
CA ARG A 528 9.89 21.90 -38.39
C ARG A 528 8.41 21.93 -38.76
N GLU A 529 8.02 21.13 -39.75
CA GLU A 529 6.65 21.08 -40.27
C GLU A 529 5.68 20.62 -39.17
N THR A 530 6.05 19.56 -38.45
CA THR A 530 5.29 19.04 -37.30
C THR A 530 5.19 20.08 -36.19
N ALA A 531 6.27 20.81 -35.90
CA ALA A 531 6.29 21.87 -34.90
C ALA A 531 5.30 23.00 -35.24
N LEU A 532 5.36 23.52 -36.46
CA LEU A 532 4.47 24.57 -36.95
C LEU A 532 3.01 24.13 -36.94
N TYR A 533 2.73 22.92 -37.41
CA TYR A 533 1.38 22.36 -37.44
C TYR A 533 0.80 22.19 -36.03
N LEU A 534 1.62 21.70 -35.09
CA LEU A 534 1.23 21.56 -33.69
C LEU A 534 0.90 22.91 -33.04
N VAL A 535 1.72 23.94 -33.26
CA VAL A 535 1.45 25.32 -32.80
C VAL A 535 0.15 25.86 -33.39
N GLN A 536 -0.10 25.61 -34.68
CA GLN A 536 -1.33 26.03 -35.35
C GLN A 536 -2.57 25.37 -34.74
N GLU A 537 -2.56 24.04 -34.56
CA GLU A 537 -3.68 23.30 -33.98
C GLU A 537 -3.90 23.65 -32.50
N TRP A 538 -2.84 23.91 -31.74
CA TRP A 538 -2.93 24.39 -30.36
C TRP A 538 -3.69 25.72 -30.29
N ARG A 539 -3.33 26.67 -31.16
CA ARG A 539 -4.01 27.96 -31.25
C ARG A 539 -5.47 27.82 -31.66
N LYS A 540 -5.76 27.03 -32.71
CA LYS A 540 -7.14 26.74 -33.14
C LYS A 540 -7.98 26.06 -32.06
N GLN A 541 -7.35 25.29 -31.17
CA GLN A 541 -8.06 24.60 -30.09
C GLN A 541 -8.40 25.52 -28.92
N TRP A 542 -7.52 26.49 -28.61
CA TRP A 542 -7.65 27.39 -27.46
C TRP A 542 -8.31 28.71 -27.79
N ASN A 543 -8.15 29.23 -29.01
CA ASN A 543 -8.79 30.46 -29.45
C ASN A 543 -10.07 30.10 -30.23
N ARG A 544 -11.16 29.84 -29.50
CA ARG A 544 -12.47 29.48 -30.08
C ARG A 544 -13.55 30.41 -29.56
N ASN A 545 -14.60 30.61 -30.36
CA ASN A 545 -15.80 31.37 -29.99
C ASN A 545 -15.44 32.78 -29.49
N GLY A 546 -14.56 33.49 -30.21
CA GLY A 546 -14.14 34.86 -29.86
C GLY A 546 -13.24 35.01 -28.63
N LYS A 547 -12.91 33.94 -27.89
CA LYS A 547 -12.05 34.01 -26.70
C LYS A 547 -10.60 33.70 -27.03
N PHE A 548 -9.69 34.65 -26.77
CA PHE A 548 -8.25 34.47 -26.97
C PHE A 548 -7.55 34.01 -25.68
N HIS A 549 -7.04 32.78 -25.69
CA HIS A 549 -6.34 32.17 -24.56
C HIS A 549 -4.83 31.95 -24.83
N CYS A 550 -4.39 32.08 -26.08
CA CYS A 550 -2.98 31.96 -26.44
C CYS A 550 -2.65 32.86 -27.65
N THR A 551 -1.42 33.39 -27.70
CA THR A 551 -0.92 34.20 -28.82
C THR A 551 0.18 33.46 -29.57
N ARG A 552 0.41 33.81 -30.85
CA ARG A 552 1.49 33.22 -31.66
C ARG A 552 2.86 33.52 -31.05
N LYS A 553 3.09 34.77 -30.63
CA LYS A 553 4.35 35.22 -30.01
C LYS A 553 4.72 34.43 -28.74
N ALA A 554 3.73 33.89 -28.03
CA ALA A 554 3.95 33.11 -26.81
C ALA A 554 4.25 31.61 -27.07
N GLN A 555 4.05 31.12 -28.30
CA GLN A 555 4.39 29.74 -28.66
C GLN A 555 5.79 29.72 -29.26
N HIS A 556 6.78 29.29 -28.46
CA HIS A 556 8.16 29.22 -28.91
C HIS A 556 8.43 27.86 -29.55
N PHE A 557 9.18 27.84 -30.65
CA PHE A 557 9.77 26.64 -31.19
C PHE A 557 11.13 26.95 -31.79
N ARG A 558 12.07 26.00 -31.71
CA ARG A 558 13.41 26.12 -32.27
C ARG A 558 13.94 24.74 -32.65
N ALA A 559 14.96 24.70 -33.52
CA ALA A 559 15.69 23.47 -33.77
C ALA A 559 16.35 22.96 -32.48
N VAL A 560 16.47 21.65 -32.35
CA VAL A 560 17.21 20.99 -31.28
C VAL A 560 18.67 20.92 -31.70
N GLU A 561 19.50 21.78 -31.13
CA GLU A 561 20.95 21.81 -31.38
C GLU A 561 21.69 20.74 -30.58
N ASN A 562 21.20 20.49 -29.36
CA ASN A 562 21.76 19.48 -28.46
C ASN A 562 20.60 18.67 -27.89
N LEU A 563 20.46 17.44 -28.40
CA LEU A 563 19.37 16.56 -28.04
C LEU A 563 19.37 16.22 -26.54
N GLU A 564 20.54 16.01 -25.94
CA GLU A 564 20.63 15.69 -24.51
C GLU A 564 20.15 16.85 -23.64
N ARG A 565 20.63 18.07 -23.91
CA ARG A 565 20.20 19.31 -23.23
C ARG A 565 18.69 19.50 -23.34
N ASP A 566 18.14 19.36 -24.53
CA ASP A 566 16.73 19.64 -24.81
C ASP A 566 15.81 18.51 -24.31
N LEU A 567 16.32 17.27 -24.28
CA LEU A 567 15.65 16.13 -23.66
C LEU A 567 15.64 16.26 -22.13
N ILE A 568 16.75 16.68 -21.53
CA ILE A 568 16.81 17.07 -20.10
C ILE A 568 15.78 18.17 -19.83
N GLU A 569 15.72 19.20 -20.66
CA GLU A 569 14.75 20.29 -20.52
C GLU A 569 13.31 19.79 -20.65
N THR A 570 13.02 18.91 -21.60
CA THR A 570 11.70 18.30 -21.76
C THR A 570 11.34 17.42 -20.56
N ILE A 571 12.27 16.67 -19.99
CA ILE A 571 12.03 15.73 -18.89
C ILE A 571 12.06 16.44 -17.52
N LYS A 572 12.26 17.77 -17.46
CA LYS A 572 12.16 18.52 -16.20
C LYS A 572 10.81 18.22 -15.53
N TYR A 573 10.85 17.45 -14.45
CA TYR A 573 9.67 17.15 -13.65
C TYR A 573 9.33 18.41 -12.88
N GLY A 574 8.15 18.94 -13.17
CA GLY A 574 7.71 20.28 -12.80
C GLY A 574 8.17 20.70 -11.42
N THR A 575 9.24 21.49 -11.42
CA THR A 575 9.42 22.75 -10.71
C THR A 575 10.86 23.25 -10.91
N LYS A 576 11.00 24.26 -11.77
CA LYS A 576 12.18 25.14 -11.90
C LYS A 576 12.59 25.87 -10.60
N VAL A 577 11.94 25.58 -9.48
CA VAL A 577 12.21 26.17 -8.15
C VAL A 577 13.46 25.55 -7.50
N PHE A 578 13.98 24.44 -8.02
CA PHE A 578 15.16 23.74 -7.46
C PHE A 578 16.43 23.90 -8.31
N THR A 579 16.40 24.74 -9.34
CA THR A 579 17.59 25.04 -10.13
C THR A 579 18.35 26.14 -9.43
N GLU A 580 19.58 25.84 -9.00
CA GLU A 580 20.53 26.85 -8.56
C GLU A 580 20.60 27.99 -9.58
N PRO A 581 20.79 29.24 -9.12
CA PRO A 581 21.23 30.28 -10.04
C PRO A 581 22.49 29.77 -10.73
N ASN A 582 22.50 29.87 -12.06
CA ASN A 582 23.66 29.49 -12.84
C ASN A 582 24.84 30.36 -12.37
N PRO A 583 25.97 29.79 -11.90
CA PRO A 583 27.06 30.57 -11.33
C PRO A 583 27.68 31.57 -12.33
N ASN A 584 27.50 31.33 -13.63
CA ASN A 584 27.93 32.25 -14.70
C ASN A 584 26.96 33.41 -14.95
N ASP A 585 25.78 33.41 -14.32
CA ASP A 585 24.73 34.40 -14.52
C ASP A 585 24.80 35.44 -13.39
N LYS A 586 25.92 36.19 -13.35
CA LYS A 586 26.23 37.22 -12.34
C LYS A 586 25.12 38.27 -12.14
N LYS A 587 24.20 38.43 -13.09
CA LYS A 587 23.03 39.33 -13.00
C LYS A 587 21.92 38.82 -12.07
N ARG A 588 21.91 37.52 -11.72
CA ARG A 588 20.87 36.86 -10.92
C ARG A 588 21.21 36.70 -9.44
N ILE A 589 22.45 37.00 -9.04
CA ILE A 589 22.86 37.17 -7.65
C ILE A 589 22.27 38.50 -7.15
N LYS A 590 20.94 38.57 -7.06
CA LYS A 590 20.22 39.69 -6.47
C LYS A 590 19.57 39.21 -5.18
N LYS A 591 19.67 40.08 -4.19
CA LYS A 591 19.27 40.06 -2.77
C LYS A 591 17.86 39.55 -2.42
N ASP A 592 17.10 38.99 -3.38
CA ASP A 592 15.66 38.67 -3.27
C ASP A 592 15.29 37.25 -3.76
N MET A 593 16.22 36.29 -3.77
CA MET A 593 15.95 34.95 -4.29
C MET A 593 15.06 34.14 -3.32
N LYS A 594 13.73 34.17 -3.51
CA LYS A 594 12.76 33.42 -2.69
C LYS A 594 12.33 32.09 -3.32
N ILE A 595 12.15 31.07 -2.47
CA ILE A 595 11.50 29.81 -2.81
C ILE A 595 10.05 29.83 -2.32
N TYR A 596 9.09 29.89 -3.24
CA TYR A 596 7.66 29.93 -2.91
C TYR A 596 7.09 28.53 -2.68
N ALA A 597 7.23 28.01 -1.46
CA ALA A 597 6.78 26.66 -1.09
C ALA A 597 5.25 26.50 -1.23
N ARG A 598 4.48 27.55 -0.94
CA ARG A 598 3.02 27.49 -1.06
C ARG A 598 2.55 27.43 -2.51
N ALA A 599 3.21 28.17 -3.40
CA ALA A 599 2.98 28.09 -4.85
C ALA A 599 3.34 26.72 -5.42
N MET A 600 4.48 26.16 -4.97
CA MET A 600 4.90 24.79 -5.27
C MET A 600 3.83 23.76 -4.86
N ASP A 601 3.26 23.87 -3.65
CA ASP A 601 2.18 22.99 -3.20
C ASP A 601 0.94 23.09 -4.11
N ASN A 602 0.57 24.29 -4.59
CA ASN A 602 -0.55 24.45 -5.52
C ASN A 602 -0.30 23.74 -6.85
N ILE A 603 0.92 23.83 -7.39
CA ILE A 603 1.31 23.11 -8.60
C ILE A 603 1.21 21.60 -8.36
N ASN A 604 1.75 21.10 -7.25
CA ASN A 604 1.69 19.69 -6.87
C ASN A 604 0.24 19.19 -6.72
N ALA A 605 -0.63 19.98 -6.09
CA ALA A 605 -2.06 19.70 -5.96
C ALA A 605 -2.73 19.65 -7.33
N ALA A 606 -2.48 20.65 -8.18
CA ALA A 606 -3.07 20.75 -9.51
C ALA A 606 -2.57 19.63 -10.45
N MET A 607 -1.38 19.09 -10.24
CA MET A 607 -0.83 17.97 -11.01
C MET A 607 -1.17 16.57 -10.43
N LYS A 608 -1.72 16.47 -9.21
CA LYS A 608 -2.06 15.17 -8.57
C LYS A 608 -2.88 14.28 -9.49
N GLY A 609 -2.49 13.01 -9.57
CA GLY A 609 -3.14 11.98 -10.41
C GLY A 609 -2.96 12.12 -11.93
N LYS A 610 -2.20 13.11 -12.41
CA LYS A 610 -1.99 13.35 -13.85
C LYS A 610 -0.64 12.82 -14.31
N ARG A 611 -0.62 12.03 -15.39
CA ARG A 611 0.59 11.75 -16.18
C ARG A 611 1.08 13.06 -16.81
N ILE A 612 2.33 13.44 -16.52
CA ILE A 612 2.95 14.71 -16.92
C ILE A 612 3.79 14.52 -18.19
N PHE A 613 4.65 13.51 -18.19
CA PHE A 613 5.46 13.11 -19.33
C PHE A 613 4.77 11.98 -20.12
N ASP A 614 4.72 12.08 -21.44
CA ASP A 614 4.09 11.08 -22.32
C ASP A 614 4.67 11.11 -23.73
N ARG A 615 4.62 9.97 -24.42
CA ARG A 615 4.86 9.87 -25.87
C ARG A 615 3.55 9.93 -26.65
N PHE A 616 3.61 10.36 -27.90
CA PHE A 616 2.48 10.31 -28.82
C PHE A 616 2.96 10.00 -30.24
N GLY A 617 2.16 9.23 -30.98
CA GLY A 617 2.40 8.96 -32.39
C GLY A 617 3.42 7.87 -32.72
N PHE A 618 4.23 7.38 -31.77
CA PHE A 618 5.19 6.28 -32.00
C PHE A 618 5.28 5.34 -30.79
N ASN A 619 5.75 4.11 -30.99
CA ASN A 619 6.04 3.12 -29.96
C ASN A 619 7.54 3.01 -29.66
N LEU A 620 7.87 2.65 -28.43
CA LEU A 620 9.24 2.32 -28.04
C LEU A 620 9.51 0.84 -28.35
N PRO A 621 10.77 0.44 -28.61
CA PRO A 621 11.16 -0.96 -28.67
C PRO A 621 10.77 -1.71 -27.39
N GLN A 622 10.48 -3.01 -27.51
CA GLN A 622 10.20 -3.86 -26.36
C GLN A 622 11.49 -3.98 -25.53
N GLN A 623 11.42 -3.56 -24.26
CA GLN A 623 12.52 -3.76 -23.30
C GLN A 623 12.24 -5.03 -22.49
N GLU A 624 13.27 -5.83 -22.23
CA GLU A 624 13.19 -6.97 -21.32
C GLU A 624 12.81 -6.50 -19.91
N GLU A 625 11.85 -7.18 -19.29
CA GLU A 625 11.49 -6.91 -17.90
C GLU A 625 12.63 -7.40 -16.99
N LYS A 626 13.36 -6.46 -16.37
CA LYS A 626 14.32 -6.80 -15.31
C LYS A 626 13.55 -7.25 -14.07
N GLU A 627 13.70 -8.52 -13.69
CA GLU A 627 13.18 -9.02 -12.41
C GLU A 627 13.89 -8.32 -11.23
N ALA A 628 13.11 -7.90 -10.23
CA ALA A 628 13.65 -7.27 -9.05
C ALA A 628 14.20 -8.35 -8.10
N ASN A 629 15.51 -8.61 -8.17
CA ASN A 629 16.19 -9.52 -7.26
C ASN A 629 16.22 -8.94 -5.84
N VAL A 630 15.52 -9.60 -4.91
CA VAL A 630 15.57 -9.32 -3.47
C VAL A 630 16.41 -10.40 -2.81
N ARG A 631 17.41 -10.00 -2.03
CA ARG A 631 18.33 -10.91 -1.33
C ARG A 631 18.51 -10.48 0.12
N THR A 632 18.71 -11.46 1.00
CA THR A 632 19.03 -11.25 2.42
C THR A 632 20.55 -11.27 2.59
N VAL A 633 21.10 -10.33 3.37
CA VAL A 633 22.54 -10.20 3.61
C VAL A 633 22.87 -9.99 5.08
N GLU A 634 24.03 -10.48 5.50
CA GLU A 634 24.51 -10.45 6.89
C GLU A 634 25.59 -9.38 7.13
N ASN A 635 26.53 -9.26 6.20
CA ASN A 635 27.66 -8.35 6.31
C ASN A 635 27.34 -7.01 5.64
N TYR A 636 26.74 -6.08 6.40
CA TYR A 636 26.38 -4.77 5.89
C TYR A 636 26.81 -3.62 6.80
N LYS A 637 26.98 -2.44 6.23
CA LYS A 637 27.13 -1.17 6.97
C LYS A 637 25.87 -0.32 6.79
N LEU A 638 25.50 0.42 7.82
CA LEU A 638 24.37 1.34 7.77
C LEU A 638 24.88 2.77 7.67
N TRP A 639 24.23 3.52 6.81
CA TRP A 639 24.49 4.94 6.61
C TRP A 639 23.18 5.69 6.82
N GLU A 640 23.19 6.66 7.73
CA GLU A 640 21.99 7.41 8.10
C GLU A 640 22.15 8.90 7.83
N PHE A 641 21.14 9.47 7.18
CA PHE A 641 21.05 10.91 6.97
C PHE A 641 20.31 11.53 8.17
N VAL A 642 21.05 11.94 9.20
CA VAL A 642 20.48 12.50 10.45
C VAL A 642 19.86 13.90 10.24
N SER A 643 19.10 14.40 11.22
CA SER A 643 18.28 15.63 11.14
C SER A 643 19.02 16.90 10.72
N ASN A 644 20.29 17.03 11.11
CA ASN A 644 21.10 18.22 10.86
C ASN A 644 22.26 17.97 9.89
N ALA A 645 22.35 16.76 9.31
CA ALA A 645 23.42 16.43 8.39
C ALA A 645 23.13 16.92 6.97
N THR A 646 24.20 17.11 6.21
CA THR A 646 24.17 17.32 4.75
C THR A 646 24.51 16.05 3.98
N ASP A 647 24.93 15.01 4.69
CA ASP A 647 25.40 13.74 4.16
C ASP A 647 24.88 12.55 4.99
N TRP A 648 25.07 11.34 4.48
CA TRP A 648 24.87 10.12 5.26
C TRP A 648 26.08 9.85 6.14
N ILE A 649 25.84 9.53 7.41
CA ILE A 649 26.86 9.24 8.40
C ILE A 649 26.84 7.73 8.66
N ASN A 650 28.01 7.10 8.68
CA ASN A 650 28.15 5.71 9.03
C ASN A 650 27.78 5.50 10.51
N THR A 651 26.88 4.56 10.80
CA THR A 651 26.42 4.32 12.18
C THR A 651 27.49 3.75 13.09
N ASP A 652 28.50 3.09 12.52
CA ASP A 652 29.55 2.39 13.26
C ASP A 652 30.82 3.27 13.38
N THR A 653 31.20 4.00 12.32
CA THR A 653 32.45 4.79 12.29
C THR A 653 32.26 6.30 12.46
N GLY A 654 31.04 6.82 12.28
CA GLY A 654 30.78 8.26 12.28
C GLY A 654 31.28 9.00 11.03
N GLU A 655 31.86 8.30 10.07
CA GLU A 655 32.38 8.90 8.84
C GLU A 655 31.25 9.37 7.91
N CYS A 656 31.49 10.47 7.19
CA CYS A 656 30.59 10.93 6.14
C CYS A 656 30.78 10.12 4.86
N LEU A 657 29.68 9.72 4.22
CA LEU A 657 29.70 8.89 3.02
C LEU A 657 30.35 9.56 1.82
N THR A 658 30.12 10.86 1.63
CA THR A 658 30.53 11.62 0.44
C THR A 658 31.40 12.83 0.76
N GLY A 659 31.43 13.28 2.02
CA GLY A 659 32.08 14.52 2.42
C GLY A 659 31.36 15.77 1.92
N TYR A 660 30.09 15.68 1.53
CA TYR A 660 29.37 16.80 0.93
C TYR A 660 29.16 17.94 1.94
N ASN A 661 29.76 19.09 1.63
CA ASN A 661 29.54 20.34 2.35
C ASN A 661 28.59 21.27 1.58
N MET A 662 27.64 21.87 2.29
CA MET A 662 26.68 22.80 1.72
C MET A 662 27.33 24.16 1.48
N SER A 663 27.14 24.74 0.29
CA SER A 663 27.61 26.09 0.01
C SER A 663 26.87 27.12 0.89
N ILE A 664 27.53 28.25 1.17
CA ILE A 664 26.96 29.36 1.95
C ILE A 664 25.67 29.85 1.31
N ASP A 665 25.65 30.01 -0.01
CA ASP A 665 24.48 30.46 -0.77
C ASP A 665 23.30 29.49 -0.63
N LEU A 666 23.56 28.17 -0.69
CA LEU A 666 22.52 27.16 -0.57
C LEU A 666 21.99 27.09 0.86
N LYS A 667 22.86 27.25 1.86
CA LYS A 667 22.47 27.32 3.28
C LYS A 667 21.54 28.50 3.52
N TYR A 668 21.92 29.70 3.06
CA TYR A 668 21.11 30.91 3.15
C TYR A 668 19.75 30.74 2.43
N LEU A 669 19.76 30.16 1.23
CA LEU A 669 18.55 29.92 0.47
C LEU A 669 17.56 28.97 1.18
N LEU A 670 18.07 27.93 1.86
CA LEU A 670 17.23 26.94 2.53
C LEU A 670 16.79 27.36 3.93
N SER A 671 17.52 28.25 4.62
CA SER A 671 17.15 28.74 5.95
C SER A 671 16.30 30.02 5.90
N GLU A 672 16.67 31.00 5.07
CA GLU A 672 16.08 32.35 5.12
C GLU A 672 15.10 32.64 3.98
N CYS A 673 15.16 31.90 2.87
CA CYS A 673 14.47 32.28 1.64
C CYS A 673 13.27 31.40 1.27
N ILE A 674 12.89 30.43 2.11
CA ILE A 674 11.69 29.60 1.88
C ILE A 674 10.45 30.36 2.36
N ASP A 675 9.69 30.89 1.41
CA ASP A 675 8.44 31.59 1.65
C ASP A 675 7.27 30.59 1.74
N VAL A 676 6.70 30.46 2.94
CA VAL A 676 5.58 29.58 3.27
C VAL A 676 4.24 30.31 3.35
N GLU A 677 4.24 31.64 3.28
CA GLU A 677 3.07 32.49 3.46
C GLU A 677 2.51 32.97 2.11
N PHE A 678 3.38 33.40 1.19
CA PHE A 678 3.01 33.99 -0.09
C PHE A 678 2.51 32.95 -1.10
N GLN A 679 1.32 33.17 -1.70
CA GLN A 679 0.72 32.27 -2.70
C GLN A 679 -0.02 32.94 -3.85
#